data_AF-A0A0D9S492-F1
#
_entry.id   AF-A0A0D9S492-F1
#
_cell.length_a   1.000
_cell.length_b   1.000
_cell.length_c   1.000
_cell.angle_alpha   90.00
_cell.angle_beta   90.00
_cell.angle_gamma   90.00
#
_symmetry.space_group_name_H-M   'P 1'
#
loop_
_entity.id
_entity.type
_entity.pdbx_description
1 polymer ?
#
loop_
_entity_poly.entity_id
_entity_poly.type
_entity_poly.pdbx_seq_one_letter_code
_entity_poly.pdbx_strand_id
1 'polypeptide(L)'
;MEDGFNVALEPLACRQPPLSSQRPRTLLCHDMMGGYLDDRFIQGSVVQTPYAFYHWQCIDVFVYFSHHTVTIPPVGWTNAAHRHGVCVLGTFITEWNEGGRLCEAFLAGDERSYQAVADRLVQIAQFFRFDGWLINIENSLSLAAVGNTPPFLRYLTTQLHRQVPGGLVLWYDSVVQSGQLKWQDELNQHNRVFFDSCDGFFTNYNWREEHLERMLGQAGERRADVYVGVDVFARGNVVGGRFDTDKSLELIRKHGFSVALFAPGWVYECLEKKDFFQNQDKFWGRLERYLPTHSICSLPFVTSFCLGMGARRVCYGQEEAVGPWYHLSAQEIQPLFGEHRLGGDGRGWVRTHCCLEDAWHGGSSLVVRGVIPPEVGNVAVRLFSLQAPVPPKIFLSMVYKLEGPTDVTVALELTTGDASSCHIGGISVLNAETSSRHSLRPLRVPPTKLARWVGRCGRQLSRGWVQHCYEVSLRGCLLLDLLVCFSRPPGSREEESFTCRLGEIQVVDAASLLAPLPQVETVTISQVRWQPAASEREGPPALLQLSCTLHWSFLLSQVRCFRIHYWGGTSDDSPGRELPRPEMPTFLGLAFATQYRIVDVLVEAAGPGQDRRVEFLVEPVPKEGFRIPQAEWGRAALLYSGPA
;
A
#
# COMPACT_ATOMS: atom_id res chain seq x y z
N MET A 1 -3.82 14.93 -20.93
CA MET A 1 -3.98 14.31 -19.60
C MET A 1 -2.81 14.81 -18.78
N GLU A 2 -3.03 15.24 -17.54
CA GLU A 2 -1.95 15.81 -16.72
C GLU A 2 -1.22 14.66 -16.03
N ASP A 3 0.03 14.41 -16.45
CA ASP A 3 0.85 13.31 -15.93
C ASP A 3 1.06 13.41 -14.40
N GLY A 4 0.84 14.60 -13.83
CA GLY A 4 0.85 14.84 -12.38
C GLY A 4 -0.06 13.91 -11.58
N PHE A 5 -1.17 13.41 -12.16
CA PHE A 5 -2.03 12.41 -11.51
C PHE A 5 -1.35 11.05 -11.28
N ASN A 6 -0.34 10.72 -12.07
CA ASN A 6 0.38 9.44 -12.00
C ASN A 6 1.63 9.50 -11.11
N VAL A 7 1.94 10.66 -10.52
CA VAL A 7 3.12 10.81 -9.67
C VAL A 7 2.85 10.21 -8.29
N ALA A 8 3.68 9.26 -7.85
CA ALA A 8 3.57 8.69 -6.52
C ALA A 8 3.83 9.74 -5.43
N LEU A 9 3.07 9.62 -4.35
CA LEU A 9 3.06 10.62 -3.29
C LEU A 9 3.57 10.09 -1.96
N GLU A 10 3.53 8.77 -1.79
CA GLU A 10 4.16 8.10 -0.65
C GLU A 10 5.65 7.89 -0.96
N PRO A 11 6.57 8.45 -0.14
CA PRO A 11 7.98 8.07 -0.24
C PRO A 11 8.17 6.61 0.24
N LEU A 12 9.20 5.95 -0.27
CA LEU A 12 9.54 4.58 0.16
C LEU A 12 9.81 4.56 1.68
N ALA A 13 8.97 3.85 2.42
CA ALA A 13 9.09 3.76 3.87
C ALA A 13 10.34 2.99 4.29
N CYS A 14 10.99 3.43 5.37
CA CYS A 14 12.08 2.69 5.97
C CYS A 14 11.61 1.35 6.52
N ARG A 15 12.47 0.34 6.41
CA ARG A 15 12.21 -1.01 6.88
C ARG A 15 13.46 -1.65 7.48
N GLN A 16 13.25 -2.70 8.26
CA GLN A 16 14.34 -3.50 8.82
C GLN A 16 14.13 -5.00 8.59
N PRO A 17 15.18 -5.75 8.18
CA PRO A 17 16.47 -5.22 7.76
C PRO A 17 16.33 -4.36 6.48
N PRO A 18 17.27 -3.43 6.21
CA PRO A 18 17.22 -2.61 5.01
C PRO A 18 17.38 -3.48 3.75
N LEU A 19 16.91 -2.99 2.61
CA LEU A 19 17.03 -3.68 1.32
C LEU A 19 18.50 -3.98 0.95
N SER A 20 19.43 -3.12 1.37
CA SER A 20 20.87 -3.27 1.17
C SER A 20 21.53 -4.38 2.02
N SER A 21 20.78 -5.03 2.91
CA SER A 21 21.29 -6.15 3.68
C SER A 21 21.59 -7.37 2.78
N GLN A 22 22.51 -8.22 3.25
CA GLN A 22 22.92 -9.43 2.53
C GLN A 22 21.97 -10.62 2.74
N ARG A 23 20.80 -10.40 3.36
CA ARG A 23 19.83 -11.49 3.51
C ARG A 23 19.22 -11.83 2.14
N PRO A 24 18.84 -13.09 1.90
CA PRO A 24 18.04 -13.46 0.75
C PRO A 24 16.76 -12.62 0.67
N ARG A 25 16.39 -12.22 -0.54
CA ARG A 25 15.25 -11.34 -0.83
C ARG A 25 14.14 -12.08 -1.57
N THR A 26 12.94 -11.53 -1.56
CA THR A 26 11.79 -12.00 -2.34
C THR A 26 11.34 -10.90 -3.29
N LEU A 27 11.43 -11.15 -4.59
CA LEU A 27 10.89 -10.30 -5.63
C LEU A 27 9.54 -10.86 -6.11
N LEU A 28 8.53 -10.02 -6.25
CA LEU A 28 7.24 -10.34 -6.87
C LEU A 28 7.18 -9.63 -8.23
N CYS A 29 7.21 -10.41 -9.32
CA CYS A 29 7.06 -9.88 -10.67
C CYS A 29 5.59 -10.05 -11.10
N HIS A 30 4.84 -8.96 -11.00
CA HIS A 30 3.40 -8.89 -11.24
C HIS A 30 3.10 -8.87 -12.74
N ASP A 31 3.21 -10.03 -13.37
CA ASP A 31 2.62 -10.31 -14.68
C ASP A 31 1.19 -10.84 -14.46
N MET A 32 0.20 -10.05 -14.87
CA MET A 32 -1.20 -10.35 -14.61
C MET A 32 -2.07 -9.78 -15.74
N MET A 33 -2.69 -10.66 -16.54
CA MET A 33 -3.62 -10.33 -17.64
C MET A 33 -3.20 -9.14 -18.54
N GLY A 34 -1.89 -9.00 -18.84
CA GLY A 34 -1.37 -7.93 -19.69
C GLY A 34 -1.17 -6.56 -19.01
N GLY A 35 -1.46 -6.44 -17.71
CA GLY A 35 -1.31 -5.20 -16.94
C GLY A 35 -2.38 -4.14 -17.25
N TYR A 36 -2.29 -3.01 -16.55
CA TYR A 36 -3.16 -1.83 -16.64
C TYR A 36 -4.66 -2.17 -16.73
N LEU A 37 -5.16 -2.90 -15.74
CA LEU A 37 -6.59 -3.22 -15.60
C LEU A 37 -7.31 -2.09 -14.85
N ASP A 38 -7.97 -2.40 -13.74
CA ASP A 38 -8.65 -1.43 -12.87
C ASP A 38 -7.68 -0.50 -12.15
N ASP A 39 -6.44 -0.94 -11.96
CA ASP A 39 -5.35 -0.21 -11.33
C ASP A 39 -4.84 0.98 -12.16
N ARG A 40 -5.20 1.07 -13.45
CA ARG A 40 -4.92 2.25 -14.29
C ARG A 40 -5.78 3.47 -13.91
N PHE A 41 -6.90 3.26 -13.21
CA PHE A 41 -7.81 4.34 -12.85
C PHE A 41 -7.35 5.01 -11.55
N ILE A 42 -6.73 6.19 -11.70
CA ILE A 42 -6.06 6.92 -10.63
C ILE A 42 -7.00 7.32 -9.48
N GLN A 43 -8.28 7.59 -9.79
CA GLN A 43 -9.31 7.92 -8.79
C GLN A 43 -10.17 6.71 -8.40
N GLY A 44 -9.66 5.51 -8.68
CA GLY A 44 -10.33 4.25 -8.41
C GLY A 44 -11.37 3.85 -9.46
N SER A 45 -11.96 2.66 -9.26
CA SER A 45 -13.03 2.10 -10.07
C SER A 45 -14.10 1.44 -9.19
N VAL A 46 -15.20 1.01 -9.81
CA VAL A 46 -16.34 0.35 -9.14
C VAL A 46 -16.35 -1.17 -9.39
N VAL A 47 -15.19 -1.75 -9.63
CA VAL A 47 -15.04 -3.19 -9.88
C VAL A 47 -15.36 -4.00 -8.61
N GLN A 48 -16.09 -5.11 -8.79
CA GLN A 48 -16.53 -5.95 -7.66
C GLN A 48 -15.45 -6.88 -7.13
N THR A 49 -14.64 -7.46 -8.03
CA THR A 49 -13.62 -8.46 -7.69
C THR A 49 -12.26 -8.06 -8.28
N PRO A 50 -11.69 -6.90 -7.89
CA PRO A 50 -10.35 -6.51 -8.33
C PRO A 50 -9.30 -7.49 -7.79
N TYR A 51 -8.16 -7.55 -8.48
CA TYR A 51 -6.95 -8.11 -7.88
C TYR A 51 -6.42 -7.16 -6.81
N ALA A 52 -6.25 -7.67 -5.58
CA ALA A 52 -5.68 -6.94 -4.46
C ALA A 52 -4.63 -7.79 -3.75
N PHE A 53 -3.37 -7.36 -3.85
CA PHE A 53 -2.25 -7.96 -3.15
C PHE A 53 -2.06 -7.31 -1.77
N TYR A 54 -1.83 -8.12 -0.73
CA TYR A 54 -1.71 -7.62 0.65
C TYR A 54 -0.65 -8.33 1.52
N HIS A 55 0.19 -9.21 0.97
CA HIS A 55 1.28 -9.88 1.69
C HIS A 55 2.62 -9.12 1.58
N TRP A 56 2.57 -7.80 1.72
CA TRP A 56 3.70 -6.91 1.46
C TRP A 56 4.92 -7.18 2.35
N GLN A 57 4.71 -7.59 3.59
CA GLN A 57 5.78 -7.88 4.57
C GLN A 57 6.66 -9.05 4.14
N CYS A 58 6.20 -9.88 3.20
CA CYS A 58 6.90 -11.07 2.74
C CYS A 58 7.72 -10.82 1.46
N ILE A 59 7.65 -9.60 0.89
CA ILE A 59 8.34 -9.23 -0.34
C ILE A 59 9.25 -8.02 -0.16
N ASP A 60 10.29 -7.95 -0.96
CA ASP A 60 11.33 -6.91 -0.92
C ASP A 60 11.26 -5.96 -2.11
N VAL A 61 10.90 -6.52 -3.27
CA VAL A 61 10.83 -5.82 -4.55
C VAL A 61 9.55 -6.24 -5.25
N PHE A 62 8.79 -5.28 -5.75
CA PHE A 62 7.62 -5.47 -6.59
C PHE A 62 7.95 -4.94 -7.98
N VAL A 63 7.84 -5.79 -9.01
CA VAL A 63 7.99 -5.38 -10.41
C VAL A 63 6.62 -5.35 -11.03
N TYR A 64 6.19 -4.19 -11.54
CA TYR A 64 4.99 -4.10 -12.33
C TYR A 64 5.31 -4.51 -13.77
N PHE A 65 4.92 -5.73 -14.14
CA PHE A 65 5.30 -6.32 -15.41
C PHE A 65 4.17 -6.19 -16.44
N SER A 66 4.54 -5.76 -17.64
CA SER A 66 3.67 -5.82 -18.81
C SER A 66 4.53 -6.00 -20.06
N HIS A 67 3.87 -6.24 -21.19
CA HIS A 67 4.50 -6.44 -22.49
C HIS A 67 4.71 -5.12 -23.26
N HIS A 68 4.51 -3.97 -22.62
CA HIS A 68 4.85 -2.67 -23.18
C HIS A 68 6.35 -2.39 -23.04
N THR A 69 6.98 -1.86 -24.11
CA THR A 69 8.43 -1.58 -24.12
C THR A 69 8.91 -0.78 -22.92
N VAL A 70 8.11 0.20 -22.49
CA VAL A 70 8.30 0.92 -21.23
C VAL A 70 7.02 0.76 -20.41
N THR A 71 7.12 0.03 -19.31
CA THR A 71 6.04 -0.19 -18.37
C THR A 71 6.28 0.67 -17.12
N ILE A 72 5.43 1.67 -16.91
CA ILE A 72 5.43 2.52 -15.72
C ILE A 72 4.45 1.95 -14.70
N PRO A 73 4.87 1.62 -13.46
CA PRO A 73 3.97 1.14 -12.42
C PRO A 73 2.82 2.13 -12.17
N PRO A 74 1.55 1.69 -12.15
CA PRO A 74 0.45 2.57 -11.80
C PRO A 74 0.65 3.17 -10.40
N VAL A 75 0.30 4.44 -10.23
CA VAL A 75 0.53 5.21 -9.00
C VAL A 75 -0.04 4.55 -7.75
N GLY A 76 -1.15 3.82 -7.88
CA GLY A 76 -1.75 3.05 -6.79
C GLY A 76 -0.83 1.95 -6.26
N TRP A 77 -0.14 1.23 -7.14
CA TRP A 77 0.83 0.19 -6.78
C TRP A 77 2.06 0.80 -6.11
N THR A 78 2.61 1.87 -6.68
CA THR A 78 3.77 2.56 -6.10
C THR A 78 3.47 3.06 -4.69
N ASN A 79 2.33 3.75 -4.50
CA ASN A 79 1.92 4.22 -3.18
C ASN A 79 1.73 3.09 -2.18
N ALA A 80 1.05 1.99 -2.57
CA ALA A 80 0.81 0.85 -1.70
C ALA A 80 2.13 0.17 -1.29
N ALA A 81 3.02 -0.13 -2.25
CA ALA A 81 4.30 -0.77 -1.97
C ALA A 81 5.22 0.12 -1.12
N HIS A 82 5.37 1.40 -1.46
CA HIS A 82 6.19 2.35 -0.70
C HIS A 82 5.73 2.48 0.74
N ARG A 83 4.41 2.56 0.97
CA ARG A 83 3.81 2.57 2.31
C ARG A 83 4.21 1.34 3.14
N HIS A 84 4.38 0.18 2.49
CA HIS A 84 4.84 -1.06 3.13
C HIS A 84 6.36 -1.26 3.10
N GLY A 85 7.13 -0.26 2.64
CA GLY A 85 8.60 -0.32 2.56
C GLY A 85 9.13 -1.22 1.43
N VAL A 86 8.32 -1.50 0.41
CA VAL A 86 8.68 -2.36 -0.72
C VAL A 86 9.11 -1.52 -1.91
N CYS A 87 10.28 -1.84 -2.46
CA CYS A 87 10.84 -1.19 -3.64
C CYS A 87 10.03 -1.57 -4.90
N VAL A 88 9.76 -0.61 -5.79
CA VAL A 88 8.90 -0.78 -6.96
C VAL A 88 9.65 -0.51 -8.25
N LEU A 89 9.69 -1.51 -9.14
CA LEU A 89 10.32 -1.38 -10.45
C LEU A 89 9.27 -1.37 -11.56
N GLY A 90 9.51 -0.54 -12.56
CA GLY A 90 8.92 -0.72 -13.89
C GLY A 90 9.64 -1.80 -14.68
N THR A 91 9.15 -2.06 -15.89
CA THR A 91 9.77 -3.00 -16.82
C THR A 91 10.15 -2.28 -18.10
N PHE A 92 11.40 -2.44 -18.53
CA PHE A 92 11.85 -2.14 -19.88
C PHE A 92 12.06 -3.45 -20.62
N ILE A 93 11.20 -3.74 -21.58
CA ILE A 93 11.23 -5.01 -22.33
C ILE A 93 11.34 -4.77 -23.83
N THR A 94 12.16 -5.57 -24.51
CA THR A 94 12.11 -5.65 -25.97
C THR A 94 11.77 -7.06 -26.38
N GLU A 95 10.66 -7.21 -27.09
CA GLU A 95 10.17 -8.48 -27.59
C GLU A 95 9.60 -8.29 -28.99
N TRP A 96 9.44 -9.39 -29.74
CA TRP A 96 8.92 -9.40 -31.11
C TRP A 96 9.78 -8.58 -32.09
N ASN A 97 9.30 -8.46 -33.34
CA ASN A 97 10.04 -7.78 -34.41
C ASN A 97 10.21 -6.28 -34.16
N GLU A 98 9.29 -5.64 -33.45
CA GLU A 98 9.39 -4.21 -33.13
C GLU A 98 10.41 -3.95 -32.03
N GLY A 99 10.38 -4.73 -30.95
CA GLY A 99 11.38 -4.66 -29.88
C GLY A 99 12.79 -4.90 -30.41
N GLY A 100 12.98 -5.87 -31.32
CA GLY A 100 14.29 -6.15 -31.91
C GLY A 100 14.84 -4.96 -32.72
N ARG A 101 13.98 -4.29 -33.51
CA ARG A 101 14.37 -3.08 -34.25
C ARG A 101 14.73 -1.93 -33.31
N LEU A 102 13.98 -1.74 -32.23
CA LEU A 102 14.27 -0.72 -31.22
C LEU A 102 15.60 -1.00 -30.53
N CYS A 103 15.82 -2.25 -30.10
CA CYS A 103 17.06 -2.70 -29.48
C CYS A 103 18.28 -2.40 -30.34
N GLU A 104 18.26 -2.79 -31.62
CA GLU A 104 19.35 -2.46 -32.54
C GLU A 104 19.52 -0.95 -32.71
N ALA A 105 18.43 -0.18 -32.81
CA ALA A 105 18.51 1.26 -33.02
C ALA A 105 19.25 2.00 -31.89
N PHE A 106 19.01 1.65 -30.62
CA PHE A 106 19.66 2.35 -29.51
C PHE A 106 20.96 1.68 -29.03
N LEU A 107 21.07 0.35 -29.10
CA LEU A 107 22.27 -0.37 -28.63
C LEU A 107 23.35 -0.43 -29.71
N ALA A 108 23.03 -0.66 -30.99
CA ALA A 108 24.06 -0.68 -32.05
C ALA A 108 24.44 0.72 -32.56
N GLY A 109 23.71 1.75 -32.10
CA GLY A 109 24.04 3.15 -32.34
C GLY A 109 25.32 3.60 -31.64
N ASP A 110 25.56 4.91 -31.65
CA ASP A 110 26.66 5.51 -30.91
C ASP A 110 26.39 5.53 -29.40
N GLU A 111 27.41 5.88 -28.60
CA GLU A 111 27.29 5.99 -27.15
C GLU A 111 26.14 6.90 -26.69
N ARG A 112 25.89 7.98 -27.43
CA ARG A 112 24.83 8.94 -27.11
C ARG A 112 23.43 8.33 -27.25
N SER A 113 23.28 7.34 -28.14
CA SER A 113 22.01 6.68 -28.42
C SER A 113 21.51 5.90 -27.21
N TYR A 114 22.34 5.03 -26.62
CA TYR A 114 21.94 4.29 -25.43
C TYR A 114 21.91 5.16 -24.17
N GLN A 115 22.78 6.19 -24.08
CA GLN A 115 22.72 7.16 -22.98
C GLN A 115 21.40 7.94 -22.98
N ALA A 116 20.91 8.35 -24.17
CA ALA A 116 19.63 9.04 -24.28
C ALA A 116 18.45 8.17 -23.80
N VAL A 117 18.45 6.88 -24.13
CA VAL A 117 17.43 5.95 -23.60
C VAL A 117 17.54 5.82 -22.09
N ALA A 118 18.75 5.59 -21.57
CA ALA A 118 18.98 5.47 -20.13
C ALA A 118 18.55 6.74 -19.37
N ASP A 119 18.91 7.93 -19.86
CA ASP A 119 18.52 9.21 -19.26
C ASP A 119 17.00 9.37 -19.21
N ARG A 120 16.27 8.91 -20.24
CA ARG A 120 14.80 8.93 -20.22
C ARG A 120 14.21 7.96 -19.21
N LEU A 121 14.75 6.75 -19.10
CA LEU A 121 14.32 5.79 -18.07
C LEU A 121 14.55 6.35 -16.65
N VAL A 122 15.67 7.03 -16.42
CA VAL A 122 15.94 7.72 -15.14
C VAL A 122 14.97 8.86 -14.90
N GLN A 123 14.72 9.71 -15.90
CA GLN A 123 13.77 10.82 -15.79
C GLN A 123 12.34 10.34 -15.51
N ILE A 124 11.90 9.24 -16.14
CA ILE A 124 10.59 8.63 -15.91
C ILE A 124 10.49 8.12 -14.47
N ALA A 125 11.48 7.35 -13.99
CA ALA A 125 11.52 6.86 -12.62
C ALA A 125 11.53 8.00 -11.59
N GLN A 126 12.32 9.05 -11.83
CA GLN A 126 12.39 10.24 -10.99
C GLN A 126 11.07 11.03 -10.97
N PHE A 127 10.44 11.22 -12.14
CA PHE A 127 9.22 12.00 -12.27
C PHE A 127 8.02 11.31 -11.61
N PHE A 128 7.81 10.01 -11.92
CA PHE A 128 6.71 9.23 -11.34
C PHE A 128 7.02 8.66 -9.96
N ARG A 129 8.27 8.77 -9.52
CA ARG A 129 8.79 8.40 -8.19
C ARG A 129 8.62 6.91 -7.87
N PHE A 130 9.07 6.05 -8.77
CA PHE A 130 9.30 4.63 -8.50
C PHE A 130 10.80 4.33 -8.60
N ASP A 131 11.21 3.14 -8.18
CA ASP A 131 12.57 2.88 -7.72
C ASP A 131 13.49 2.27 -8.77
N GLY A 132 13.05 2.08 -10.01
CA GLY A 132 13.94 1.61 -11.09
C GLY A 132 13.31 0.60 -12.04
N TRP A 133 14.13 -0.29 -12.57
CA TRP A 133 13.80 -1.04 -13.80
C TRP A 133 14.25 -2.50 -13.77
N LEU A 134 13.33 -3.40 -14.14
CA LEU A 134 13.70 -4.70 -14.71
C LEU A 134 13.97 -4.50 -16.21
N ILE A 135 15.18 -4.85 -16.66
CA ILE A 135 15.59 -4.84 -18.06
C ILE A 135 15.47 -6.26 -18.62
N ASN A 136 14.57 -6.47 -19.57
CA ASN A 136 14.37 -7.75 -20.23
C ASN A 136 14.53 -7.63 -21.76
N ILE A 137 15.62 -8.16 -22.31
CA ILE A 137 15.90 -8.10 -23.75
C ILE A 137 15.62 -9.46 -24.39
N GLU A 138 14.40 -9.67 -24.89
CA GLU A 138 13.92 -10.92 -25.50
C GLU A 138 14.14 -10.94 -27.04
N ASN A 139 15.25 -10.36 -27.49
CA ASN A 139 15.64 -10.33 -28.90
C ASN A 139 17.12 -10.65 -29.05
N SER A 140 17.48 -11.39 -30.10
CA SER A 140 18.90 -11.54 -30.46
C SER A 140 19.49 -10.20 -30.89
N LEU A 141 20.75 -9.98 -30.54
CA LEU A 141 21.47 -8.72 -30.76
C LEU A 141 22.66 -8.94 -31.70
N SER A 142 22.93 -7.93 -32.52
CA SER A 142 24.19 -7.80 -33.26
C SER A 142 25.38 -7.68 -32.31
N LEU A 143 26.59 -7.95 -32.82
CA LEU A 143 27.82 -7.80 -32.03
C LEU A 143 28.02 -6.36 -31.53
N ALA A 144 27.59 -5.37 -32.30
CA ALA A 144 27.61 -3.97 -31.89
C ALA A 144 26.64 -3.73 -30.72
N ALA A 145 25.38 -4.19 -30.85
CA ALA A 145 24.38 -4.03 -29.82
C ALA A 145 24.76 -4.72 -28.51
N VAL A 146 25.13 -6.01 -28.54
CA VAL A 146 25.51 -6.75 -27.32
C VAL A 146 26.79 -6.19 -26.69
N GLY A 147 27.72 -5.67 -27.49
CA GLY A 147 28.92 -4.99 -26.99
C GLY A 147 28.60 -3.72 -26.21
N ASN A 148 27.51 -3.02 -26.56
CA ASN A 148 27.06 -1.80 -25.90
C ASN A 148 26.06 -2.04 -24.75
N THR A 149 25.52 -3.25 -24.58
CA THR A 149 24.60 -3.57 -23.47
C THR A 149 25.25 -3.39 -22.08
N PRO A 150 26.46 -3.89 -21.78
CA PRO A 150 27.08 -3.66 -20.47
C PRO A 150 27.36 -2.17 -20.17
N PRO A 151 27.91 -1.35 -21.11
CA PRO A 151 27.99 0.10 -20.95
C PRO A 151 26.63 0.78 -20.71
N PHE A 152 25.58 0.39 -21.43
CA PHE A 152 24.22 0.89 -21.22
C PHE A 152 23.72 0.61 -19.81
N LEU A 153 23.80 -0.65 -19.35
CA LEU A 153 23.38 -1.04 -18.00
C LEU A 153 24.14 -0.25 -16.93
N ARG A 154 25.47 -0.15 -17.07
CA ARG A 154 26.31 0.59 -16.10
C ARG A 154 25.95 2.07 -16.05
N TYR A 155 25.73 2.68 -17.21
CA TYR A 155 25.33 4.07 -17.30
C TYR A 155 23.95 4.28 -16.68
N LEU A 156 22.97 3.45 -17.03
CA LEU A 156 21.61 3.47 -16.46
C LEU A 156 21.64 3.34 -14.94
N THR A 157 22.31 2.33 -14.39
CA THR A 157 22.46 2.11 -12.95
C THR A 157 23.11 3.32 -12.27
N THR A 158 24.20 3.84 -12.83
CA THR A 158 24.92 5.00 -12.27
C THR A 158 24.05 6.25 -12.23
N GLN A 159 23.33 6.56 -13.32
CA GLN A 159 22.47 7.73 -13.36
C GLN A 159 21.22 7.57 -12.51
N LEU A 160 20.65 6.36 -12.44
CA LEU A 160 19.51 6.06 -11.60
C LEU A 160 19.87 6.28 -10.12
N HIS A 161 20.98 5.74 -9.62
CA HIS A 161 21.40 5.92 -8.22
C HIS A 161 21.64 7.40 -7.86
N ARG A 162 22.05 8.23 -8.82
CA ARG A 162 22.23 9.67 -8.61
C ARG A 162 20.92 10.43 -8.44
N GLN A 163 19.88 10.03 -9.18
CA GLN A 163 18.59 10.74 -9.22
C GLN A 163 17.52 10.12 -8.32
N VAL A 164 17.64 8.82 -8.05
CA VAL A 164 16.71 7.99 -7.26
C VAL A 164 17.53 7.19 -6.25
N PRO A 165 17.81 7.75 -5.05
CA PRO A 165 18.58 7.08 -4.02
C PRO A 165 17.97 5.74 -3.62
N GLY A 166 18.77 4.68 -3.64
CA GLY A 166 18.31 3.31 -3.35
C GLY A 166 17.61 2.61 -4.52
N GLY A 167 17.59 3.22 -5.72
CA GLY A 167 17.01 2.62 -6.90
C GLY A 167 17.76 1.37 -7.39
N LEU A 168 17.07 0.53 -8.16
CA LEU A 168 17.59 -0.75 -8.65
C LEU A 168 17.42 -0.93 -10.16
N VAL A 169 18.44 -1.50 -10.79
CA VAL A 169 18.40 -2.01 -12.17
C VAL A 169 18.68 -3.51 -12.14
N LEU A 170 17.70 -4.31 -12.54
CA LEU A 170 17.80 -5.76 -12.60
C LEU A 170 17.88 -6.23 -14.06
N TRP A 171 18.76 -7.18 -14.34
CA TRP A 171 18.88 -7.80 -15.66
C TRP A 171 18.21 -9.18 -15.66
N TYR A 172 17.34 -9.44 -16.65
CA TYR A 172 16.76 -10.76 -16.87
C TYR A 172 17.69 -11.65 -17.72
N ASP A 173 17.79 -12.93 -17.37
CA ASP A 173 18.61 -13.94 -18.05
C ASP A 173 18.12 -14.27 -19.47
N SER A 174 18.35 -13.36 -20.42
CA SER A 174 17.90 -13.50 -21.81
C SER A 174 19.05 -13.70 -22.80
N VAL A 175 19.69 -12.62 -23.24
CA VAL A 175 20.81 -12.66 -24.19
C VAL A 175 22.11 -13.00 -23.48
N VAL A 176 22.95 -13.78 -24.17
CA VAL A 176 24.34 -14.06 -23.73
C VAL A 176 25.32 -13.12 -24.41
N GLN A 177 26.57 -13.07 -23.93
CA GLN A 177 27.64 -12.19 -24.44
C GLN A 177 27.93 -12.31 -25.94
N SER A 178 27.47 -13.38 -26.61
CA SER A 178 27.57 -13.52 -28.07
C SER A 178 26.47 -12.80 -28.85
N GLY A 179 25.47 -12.24 -28.16
CA GLY A 179 24.27 -11.62 -28.73
C GLY A 179 23.12 -12.59 -28.99
N GLN A 180 23.32 -13.90 -28.80
CA GLN A 180 22.25 -14.88 -28.96
C GLN A 180 21.23 -14.76 -27.82
N LEU A 181 19.94 -14.75 -28.15
CA LEU A 181 18.87 -14.92 -27.17
C LEU A 181 18.87 -16.38 -26.71
N LYS A 182 19.38 -16.63 -25.50
CA LYS A 182 19.52 -17.97 -24.94
C LYS A 182 19.56 -17.90 -23.41
N TRP A 183 18.40 -18.14 -22.80
CA TRP A 183 18.27 -18.28 -21.35
C TRP A 183 19.20 -19.38 -20.84
N GLN A 184 19.97 -19.10 -19.78
CA GLN A 184 20.93 -20.05 -19.20
C GLN A 184 20.34 -20.80 -18.01
N ASP A 185 19.24 -20.30 -17.43
CA ASP A 185 18.65 -20.76 -16.18
C ASP A 185 19.61 -20.63 -14.98
N GLU A 186 20.73 -19.92 -15.17
CA GLU A 186 21.78 -19.74 -14.18
C GLU A 186 22.65 -18.51 -14.49
N LEU A 187 23.26 -17.92 -13.47
CA LEU A 187 24.36 -16.99 -13.63
C LEU A 187 25.65 -17.78 -13.94
N ASN A 188 26.24 -17.54 -15.11
CA ASN A 188 27.48 -18.18 -15.53
C ASN A 188 28.34 -17.23 -16.39
N GLN A 189 29.47 -17.73 -16.90
CA GLN A 189 30.42 -16.95 -17.71
C GLN A 189 29.82 -16.30 -18.97
N HIS A 190 28.67 -16.80 -19.46
CA HIS A 190 28.05 -16.30 -20.69
C HIS A 190 27.17 -15.07 -20.46
N ASN A 191 26.65 -14.86 -19.25
CA ASN A 191 25.77 -13.73 -18.90
C ASN A 191 26.31 -12.86 -17.75
N ARG A 192 27.39 -13.29 -17.07
CA ARG A 192 28.01 -12.56 -15.95
C ARG A 192 28.37 -11.10 -16.27
N VAL A 193 28.77 -10.81 -17.51
CA VAL A 193 29.09 -9.44 -17.94
C VAL A 193 27.94 -8.45 -17.73
N PHE A 194 26.69 -8.91 -17.84
CA PHE A 194 25.49 -8.09 -17.62
C PHE A 194 25.22 -7.92 -16.13
N PHE A 195 25.35 -8.99 -15.33
CA PHE A 195 25.22 -8.95 -13.87
C PHE A 195 26.24 -8.01 -13.21
N ASP A 196 27.49 -8.04 -13.68
CA ASP A 196 28.56 -7.15 -13.18
C ASP A 196 28.32 -5.68 -13.57
N SER A 197 27.35 -5.40 -14.45
CA SER A 197 27.04 -4.08 -14.97
C SER A 197 25.75 -3.46 -14.41
N CYS A 198 25.04 -4.14 -13.50
CA CYS A 198 23.80 -3.65 -12.86
C CYS A 198 23.64 -4.17 -11.42
N ASP A 199 22.51 -3.88 -10.77
CA ASP A 199 22.30 -4.14 -9.33
C ASP A 199 21.91 -5.59 -9.02
N GLY A 200 21.34 -6.33 -9.97
CA GLY A 200 20.97 -7.72 -9.74
C GLY A 200 20.60 -8.48 -11.01
N PHE A 201 20.49 -9.79 -10.85
CA PHE A 201 20.24 -10.74 -11.93
C PHE A 201 18.98 -11.55 -11.63
N PHE A 202 18.09 -11.67 -12.59
CA PHE A 202 16.88 -12.49 -12.53
C PHE A 202 17.04 -13.66 -13.49
N THR A 203 17.22 -14.88 -12.97
CA THR A 203 17.36 -16.10 -13.79
C THR A 203 16.07 -16.45 -14.53
N ASN A 204 16.19 -17.18 -15.64
CA ASN A 204 15.04 -17.87 -16.23
C ASN A 204 14.56 -19.02 -15.32
N TYR A 205 13.43 -19.65 -15.69
CA TYR A 205 12.62 -20.49 -14.79
C TYR A 205 12.96 -21.99 -14.82
N ASN A 206 13.67 -22.49 -15.83
CA ASN A 206 13.84 -23.94 -16.08
C ASN A 206 15.10 -24.52 -15.41
N TRP A 207 15.54 -23.89 -14.32
CA TRP A 207 16.70 -24.32 -13.55
C TRP A 207 16.42 -25.64 -12.80
N ARG A 208 17.50 -26.24 -12.33
CA ARG A 208 17.54 -27.44 -11.49
C ARG A 208 18.52 -27.21 -10.35
N GLU A 209 18.51 -28.06 -9.33
CA GLU A 209 19.40 -27.89 -8.16
C GLU A 209 20.89 -27.80 -8.58
N GLU A 210 21.31 -28.54 -9.62
CA GLU A 210 22.69 -28.48 -10.11
C GLU A 210 23.07 -27.09 -10.68
N HIS A 211 22.09 -26.32 -11.19
CA HIS A 211 22.31 -24.94 -11.60
C HIS A 211 22.58 -24.04 -10.39
N LEU A 212 21.83 -24.24 -9.29
CA LEU A 212 22.04 -23.49 -8.04
C LEU A 212 23.44 -23.73 -7.48
N GLU A 213 23.90 -24.98 -7.49
CA GLU A 213 25.25 -25.35 -7.05
C GLU A 213 26.34 -24.65 -7.87
N ARG A 214 26.20 -24.60 -9.20
CA ARG A 214 27.15 -23.92 -10.09
C ARG A 214 27.16 -22.41 -9.91
N MET A 215 25.99 -21.80 -9.66
CA MET A 215 25.88 -20.36 -9.45
C MET A 215 26.56 -19.86 -8.18
N LEU A 216 26.75 -20.71 -7.16
CA LEU A 216 27.34 -20.29 -5.88
C LEU A 216 28.70 -19.61 -6.06
N GLY A 217 29.57 -20.18 -6.90
CA GLY A 217 30.88 -19.61 -7.20
C GLY A 217 30.82 -18.35 -8.07
N GLN A 218 29.81 -18.25 -8.94
CA GLN A 218 29.65 -17.11 -9.86
C GLN A 218 29.09 -15.87 -9.15
N ALA A 219 28.15 -16.07 -8.22
CA ALA A 219 27.51 -14.99 -7.48
C ALA A 219 28.41 -14.38 -6.40
N GLY A 220 29.26 -15.20 -5.75
CA GLY A 220 30.19 -14.75 -4.71
C GLY A 220 29.48 -13.99 -3.58
N GLU A 221 30.00 -12.80 -3.24
CA GLU A 221 29.44 -11.90 -2.22
C GLU A 221 28.09 -11.28 -2.64
N ARG A 222 27.78 -11.23 -3.93
CA ARG A 222 26.53 -10.68 -4.47
C ARG A 222 25.42 -11.72 -4.57
N ARG A 223 25.44 -12.74 -3.71
CA ARG A 223 24.47 -13.84 -3.72
C ARG A 223 23.02 -13.37 -3.54
N ALA A 224 22.81 -12.38 -2.67
CA ALA A 224 21.49 -11.80 -2.45
C ALA A 224 20.97 -10.99 -3.67
N ASP A 225 21.83 -10.65 -4.62
CA ASP A 225 21.48 -9.94 -5.85
C ASP A 225 21.13 -10.88 -7.01
N VAL A 226 21.22 -12.20 -6.80
CA VAL A 226 20.75 -13.21 -7.76
C VAL A 226 19.37 -13.70 -7.33
N TYR A 227 18.35 -13.30 -8.10
CA TYR A 227 16.96 -13.66 -7.94
C TYR A 227 16.64 -14.85 -8.84
N VAL A 228 16.52 -16.02 -8.24
CA VAL A 228 16.18 -17.24 -8.98
C VAL A 228 14.71 -17.23 -9.35
N GLY A 229 14.43 -17.29 -10.65
CA GLY A 229 13.10 -17.19 -11.21
C GLY A 229 12.22 -18.40 -10.92
N VAL A 230 10.99 -18.16 -10.49
CA VAL A 230 9.96 -19.19 -10.30
C VAL A 230 8.72 -18.78 -11.06
N ASP A 231 8.41 -19.49 -12.15
CA ASP A 231 7.16 -19.29 -12.87
C ASP A 231 5.99 -19.93 -12.12
N VAL A 232 5.15 -19.09 -11.50
CA VAL A 232 4.02 -19.55 -10.68
C VAL A 232 2.94 -20.21 -11.54
N PHE A 233 2.85 -19.95 -12.84
CA PHE A 233 1.95 -20.70 -13.73
C PHE A 233 2.42 -22.14 -13.97
N ALA A 234 3.69 -22.44 -13.67
CA ALA A 234 4.37 -23.68 -13.98
C ALA A 234 4.39 -24.00 -15.47
N ARG A 235 4.78 -23.03 -16.32
CA ARG A 235 4.98 -23.25 -17.76
C ARG A 235 6.40 -23.79 -17.97
N GLY A 236 6.50 -24.92 -18.66
CA GLY A 236 7.79 -25.58 -18.90
C GLY A 236 8.19 -26.58 -17.82
N ASN A 237 9.50 -26.87 -17.74
CA ASN A 237 10.05 -27.91 -16.88
C ASN A 237 10.57 -27.31 -15.57
N VAL A 238 9.67 -26.69 -14.80
CA VAL A 238 10.01 -26.04 -13.53
C VAL A 238 10.04 -27.03 -12.36
N VAL A 239 10.80 -26.72 -11.31
CA VAL A 239 10.84 -27.51 -10.06
C VAL A 239 9.48 -27.54 -9.37
N GLY A 240 8.81 -26.40 -9.29
CA GLY A 240 7.51 -26.23 -8.66
C GLY A 240 6.91 -24.87 -8.96
N GLY A 241 5.62 -24.85 -9.25
CA GLY A 241 4.81 -23.65 -9.41
C GLY A 241 3.40 -23.91 -8.86
N ARG A 242 2.46 -23.00 -9.08
CA ARG A 242 1.10 -23.08 -8.54
C ARG A 242 1.14 -23.25 -7.01
N PHE A 243 0.33 -24.12 -6.42
CA PHE A 243 0.41 -24.42 -4.99
C PHE A 243 1.65 -25.22 -4.55
N ASP A 244 2.48 -25.68 -5.49
CA ASP A 244 3.75 -26.38 -5.23
C ASP A 244 4.97 -25.45 -5.37
N THR A 245 4.74 -24.13 -5.43
CA THR A 245 5.78 -23.10 -5.48
C THR A 245 6.74 -23.18 -4.29
N ASP A 246 6.27 -23.67 -3.14
CA ASP A 246 7.07 -23.90 -1.93
C ASP A 246 8.27 -24.82 -2.16
N LYS A 247 8.16 -25.82 -3.04
CA LYS A 247 9.27 -26.72 -3.43
C LYS A 247 10.42 -25.95 -4.09
N SER A 248 10.10 -24.98 -4.93
CA SER A 248 11.10 -24.11 -5.57
C SER A 248 11.78 -23.22 -4.54
N LEU A 249 11.01 -22.58 -3.66
CA LEU A 249 11.59 -21.72 -2.61
C LEU A 249 12.48 -22.52 -1.65
N GLU A 250 12.10 -23.75 -1.29
CA GLU A 250 12.90 -24.61 -0.43
C GLU A 250 14.32 -24.80 -0.99
N LEU A 251 14.45 -25.18 -2.26
CA LEU A 251 15.77 -25.38 -2.89
C LEU A 251 16.56 -24.07 -3.03
N ILE A 252 15.90 -22.99 -3.46
CA ILE A 252 16.52 -21.67 -3.61
C ILE A 252 17.06 -21.19 -2.26
N ARG A 253 16.26 -21.27 -1.19
CA ARG A 253 16.65 -20.82 0.15
C ARG A 253 17.68 -21.73 0.79
N LYS A 254 17.65 -23.04 0.54
CA LYS A 254 18.70 -23.98 0.95
C LYS A 254 20.09 -23.53 0.45
N HIS A 255 20.15 -22.90 -0.73
CA HIS A 255 21.41 -22.40 -1.32
C HIS A 255 21.69 -20.92 -0.99
N GLY A 256 20.79 -20.25 -0.27
CA GLY A 256 20.94 -18.87 0.17
C GLY A 256 20.73 -17.82 -0.92
N PHE A 257 20.02 -18.15 -2.00
CA PHE A 257 19.71 -17.20 -3.07
C PHE A 257 18.42 -16.42 -2.82
N SER A 258 18.29 -15.27 -3.49
CA SER A 258 17.02 -14.54 -3.60
C SER A 258 16.06 -15.26 -4.55
N VAL A 259 14.76 -15.00 -4.43
CA VAL A 259 13.73 -15.59 -5.30
C VAL A 259 13.01 -14.49 -6.08
N ALA A 260 12.66 -14.75 -7.32
CA ALA A 260 11.73 -13.95 -8.12
C ALA A 260 10.49 -14.76 -8.47
N LEU A 261 9.37 -14.45 -7.84
CA LEU A 261 8.06 -15.05 -8.13
C LEU A 261 7.47 -14.37 -9.36
N PHE A 262 7.52 -15.05 -10.50
CA PHE A 262 6.96 -14.58 -11.75
C PHE A 262 5.50 -14.99 -11.90
N ALA A 263 4.66 -14.03 -12.29
CA ALA A 263 3.25 -14.23 -12.61
C ALA A 263 2.41 -14.91 -11.49
N PRO A 264 2.48 -14.45 -10.21
CA PRO A 264 1.56 -14.94 -9.17
C PRO A 264 0.10 -14.56 -9.42
N GLY A 265 -0.17 -13.75 -10.47
CA GLY A 265 -1.50 -13.55 -11.06
C GLY A 265 -2.25 -14.86 -11.35
N TRP A 266 -1.52 -15.98 -11.50
CA TRP A 266 -2.06 -17.34 -11.56
C TRP A 266 -3.18 -17.61 -10.52
N VAL A 267 -3.01 -17.16 -9.27
CA VAL A 267 -3.99 -17.37 -8.20
C VAL A 267 -5.35 -16.75 -8.55
N TYR A 268 -5.34 -15.61 -9.23
CA TYR A 268 -6.54 -14.88 -9.65
C TYR A 268 -7.06 -15.32 -11.02
N GLU A 269 -6.16 -15.67 -11.93
CA GLU A 269 -6.49 -16.00 -13.32
C GLU A 269 -6.97 -17.45 -13.51
N CYS A 270 -6.45 -18.37 -12.70
CA CYS A 270 -6.71 -19.81 -12.88
C CYS A 270 -7.59 -20.43 -11.79
N LEU A 271 -7.93 -19.68 -10.74
CA LEU A 271 -8.85 -20.12 -9.67
C LEU A 271 -10.10 -19.25 -9.64
N GLU A 272 -11.08 -19.64 -8.83
CA GLU A 272 -12.34 -18.90 -8.68
C GLU A 272 -12.10 -17.52 -8.04
N LYS A 273 -12.43 -16.46 -8.78
CA LYS A 273 -12.23 -15.05 -8.34
C LYS A 273 -12.95 -14.70 -7.04
N LYS A 274 -14.12 -15.31 -6.79
CA LYS A 274 -14.87 -15.14 -5.54
C LYS A 274 -14.11 -15.66 -4.31
N ASP A 275 -13.21 -16.62 -4.51
CA ASP A 275 -12.41 -17.26 -3.47
C ASP A 275 -10.96 -16.75 -3.50
N PHE A 276 -10.70 -15.62 -4.18
CA PHE A 276 -9.36 -15.11 -4.43
C PHE A 276 -8.58 -14.86 -3.14
N PHE A 277 -9.18 -14.25 -2.11
CA PHE A 277 -8.48 -14.00 -0.84
C PHE A 277 -8.12 -15.29 -0.11
N GLN A 278 -9.02 -16.27 -0.09
CA GLN A 278 -8.75 -17.56 0.52
C GLN A 278 -7.64 -18.32 -0.24
N ASN A 279 -7.64 -18.23 -1.56
CA ASN A 279 -6.61 -18.85 -2.40
C ASN A 279 -5.27 -18.13 -2.31
N GLN A 280 -5.28 -16.80 -2.20
CA GLN A 280 -4.09 -15.99 -1.96
C GLN A 280 -3.48 -16.31 -0.60
N ASP A 281 -4.28 -16.28 0.48
CA ASP A 281 -3.82 -16.67 1.83
C ASP A 281 -3.23 -18.09 1.84
N LYS A 282 -3.87 -19.03 1.13
CA LYS A 282 -3.38 -20.41 0.99
C LYS A 282 -2.06 -20.46 0.23
N PHE A 283 -1.91 -19.70 -0.84
CA PHE A 283 -0.68 -19.63 -1.62
C PHE A 283 0.47 -19.09 -0.75
N TRP A 284 0.30 -17.92 -0.14
CA TRP A 284 1.34 -17.28 0.68
C TRP A 284 1.63 -18.04 1.98
N GLY A 285 0.61 -18.63 2.61
CA GLY A 285 0.79 -19.46 3.81
C GLY A 285 1.63 -20.72 3.56
N ARG A 286 1.64 -21.27 2.34
CA ARG A 286 2.56 -22.37 1.97
C ARG A 286 4.01 -21.91 1.86
N LEU A 287 4.22 -20.65 1.49
CA LEU A 287 5.54 -20.07 1.29
C LEU A 287 6.15 -19.48 2.58
N GLU A 288 5.33 -19.20 3.60
CA GLU A 288 5.67 -18.45 4.82
C GLU A 288 7.03 -18.83 5.42
N ARG A 289 7.32 -20.13 5.57
CA ARG A 289 8.58 -20.63 6.16
C ARG A 289 9.85 -20.26 5.37
N TYR A 290 9.71 -19.86 4.11
CA TYR A 290 10.81 -19.51 3.20
C TYR A 290 10.85 -18.02 2.87
N LEU A 291 9.92 -17.23 3.42
CA LEU A 291 9.78 -15.81 3.17
C LEU A 291 10.32 -15.01 4.35
N PRO A 292 11.53 -14.43 4.24
CA PRO A 292 11.99 -13.49 5.25
C PRO A 292 11.08 -12.27 5.28
N THR A 293 10.66 -11.86 6.46
CA THR A 293 9.82 -10.67 6.64
C THR A 293 10.65 -9.44 6.98
N HIS A 294 10.06 -8.25 6.80
CA HIS A 294 10.62 -6.99 7.28
C HIS A 294 9.68 -6.25 8.24
N SER A 295 10.28 -5.45 9.11
CA SER A 295 9.64 -4.69 10.18
C SER A 295 9.41 -3.24 9.79
N ILE A 296 8.32 -2.67 10.29
CA ILE A 296 7.93 -1.27 10.11
C ILE A 296 8.79 -0.38 11.02
N CYS A 297 9.36 0.69 10.47
CA CYS A 297 10.35 1.51 11.20
C CYS A 297 9.88 2.92 11.58
N SER A 298 8.61 3.23 11.37
CA SER A 298 8.07 4.58 11.55
C SER A 298 6.85 4.62 12.46
N LEU A 299 6.75 5.73 13.19
CA LEU A 299 5.57 6.17 13.94
C LEU A 299 5.17 7.57 13.44
N PRO A 300 3.87 7.97 13.55
CA PRO A 300 2.76 7.18 14.06
C PRO A 300 2.39 6.01 13.14
N PHE A 301 1.95 4.91 13.74
CA PHE A 301 1.46 3.73 13.04
C PHE A 301 -0.06 3.66 13.19
N VAL A 302 -0.77 3.57 12.07
CA VAL A 302 -2.22 3.49 12.06
C VAL A 302 -2.68 2.60 10.91
N THR A 303 -3.60 1.68 11.21
CA THR A 303 -4.26 0.86 10.18
C THR A 303 -5.67 0.47 10.60
N SER A 304 -6.61 0.56 9.67
CA SER A 304 -7.94 -0.03 9.75
C SER A 304 -8.05 -1.35 8.98
N PHE A 305 -6.91 -1.92 8.56
CA PHE A 305 -6.83 -3.11 7.73
C PHE A 305 -7.55 -2.93 6.38
N CYS A 306 -7.67 -1.69 5.90
CA CYS A 306 -8.31 -1.39 4.63
C CYS A 306 -7.48 -1.94 3.46
N LEU A 307 -8.08 -2.76 2.62
CA LEU A 307 -7.46 -3.32 1.40
C LEU A 307 -7.51 -2.36 0.20
N GLY A 308 -8.02 -1.14 0.40
CA GLY A 308 -8.34 -0.22 -0.69
C GLY A 308 -9.51 -0.69 -1.55
N MET A 309 -10.39 -1.52 -1.01
CA MET A 309 -11.58 -2.00 -1.70
C MET A 309 -12.67 -2.46 -0.72
N GLY A 310 -13.90 -2.60 -1.23
CA GLY A 310 -15.00 -3.23 -0.50
C GLY A 310 -16.31 -3.16 -1.26
N ALA A 311 -17.31 -3.93 -0.82
CA ALA A 311 -18.69 -3.86 -1.34
C ALA A 311 -19.49 -2.66 -0.81
N ARG A 312 -18.93 -1.95 0.17
CA ARG A 312 -19.42 -0.72 0.77
C ARG A 312 -18.24 0.07 1.31
N ARG A 313 -18.44 1.37 1.49
CA ARG A 313 -17.50 2.25 2.18
C ARG A 313 -18.04 2.60 3.56
N VAL A 314 -17.20 2.41 4.57
CA VAL A 314 -17.54 2.56 5.98
C VAL A 314 -16.61 3.60 6.62
N CYS A 315 -17.16 4.41 7.53
CA CYS A 315 -16.43 5.40 8.31
C CYS A 315 -16.91 5.33 9.76
N TYR A 316 -15.99 5.02 10.69
CA TYR A 316 -16.28 4.79 12.11
C TYR A 316 -17.45 3.81 12.35
N GLY A 317 -17.46 2.70 11.61
CA GLY A 317 -18.48 1.66 11.67
C GLY A 317 -19.82 2.06 11.04
N GLN A 318 -19.96 3.29 10.52
CA GLN A 318 -21.14 3.77 9.82
C GLN A 318 -20.97 3.67 8.31
N GLU A 319 -21.99 3.16 7.63
CA GLU A 319 -22.00 3.05 6.18
C GLU A 319 -22.11 4.43 5.54
N GLU A 320 -21.15 4.78 4.69
CA GLU A 320 -21.16 6.05 3.95
C GLU A 320 -21.68 5.90 2.52
N ALA A 321 -21.35 4.78 1.88
CA ALA A 321 -21.77 4.50 0.51
C ALA A 321 -21.91 2.98 0.31
N VAL A 322 -22.97 2.60 -0.40
CA VAL A 322 -23.22 1.22 -0.81
C VAL A 322 -22.73 1.04 -2.25
N GLY A 323 -22.04 -0.07 -2.50
CA GLY A 323 -21.57 -0.42 -3.83
C GLY A 323 -20.07 -0.76 -3.85
N PRO A 324 -19.64 -1.55 -4.84
CA PRO A 324 -18.25 -1.90 -5.01
C PRO A 324 -17.40 -0.66 -5.25
N TRP A 325 -16.23 -0.63 -4.61
CA TRP A 325 -15.21 0.38 -4.86
C TRP A 325 -13.84 -0.25 -4.75
N TYR A 326 -12.91 0.26 -5.56
CA TYR A 326 -11.52 -0.14 -5.60
C TYR A 326 -10.64 1.11 -5.80
N HIS A 327 -9.68 1.30 -4.92
CA HIS A 327 -8.67 2.34 -5.03
C HIS A 327 -7.41 1.89 -4.27
N LEU A 328 -6.40 1.41 -4.99
CA LEU A 328 -5.23 0.79 -4.35
C LEU A 328 -4.44 1.75 -3.45
N SER A 329 -4.36 3.05 -3.77
CA SER A 329 -3.76 4.06 -2.87
C SER A 329 -4.42 4.13 -1.48
N ALA A 330 -5.67 3.66 -1.35
CA ALA A 330 -6.42 3.59 -0.09
C ALA A 330 -6.07 2.37 0.78
N GLN A 331 -5.22 1.46 0.27
CA GLN A 331 -4.77 0.31 1.04
C GLN A 331 -3.86 0.77 2.19
N GLU A 332 -4.25 0.45 3.42
CA GLU A 332 -3.47 0.80 4.61
C GLU A 332 -2.47 -0.31 4.95
N ILE A 333 -1.66 -0.12 6.00
CA ILE A 333 -0.65 -1.11 6.40
C ILE A 333 -1.32 -2.45 6.75
N GLN A 334 -0.92 -3.51 6.07
CA GLN A 334 -1.47 -4.87 6.25
C GLN A 334 -0.73 -5.63 7.36
N PRO A 335 -1.38 -6.58 8.06
CA PRO A 335 -0.76 -7.38 9.12
C PRO A 335 0.06 -8.55 8.55
N LEU A 336 0.75 -9.26 9.43
CA LEU A 336 1.21 -10.62 9.17
C LEU A 336 -0.01 -11.55 9.16
N PHE A 337 -0.14 -12.32 8.08
CA PHE A 337 -1.20 -13.32 7.92
C PHE A 337 -0.64 -14.71 8.19
N GLY A 338 -1.37 -15.53 8.95
CA GLY A 338 -0.99 -16.92 9.16
C GLY A 338 -2.04 -17.73 9.91
N GLU A 339 -1.80 -19.05 9.94
CA GLU A 339 -2.52 -20.01 10.78
C GLU A 339 -1.51 -20.67 11.70
N HIS A 340 -1.70 -20.49 13.01
CA HIS A 340 -0.81 -21.00 14.04
C HIS A 340 -1.54 -22.05 14.86
N ARG A 341 -0.93 -23.23 15.02
CA ARG A 341 -1.35 -24.21 16.02
C ARG A 341 -0.57 -23.95 17.31
N LEU A 342 -1.25 -23.98 18.44
CA LEU A 342 -0.60 -23.85 19.74
C LEU A 342 0.21 -25.12 20.03
N GLY A 343 1.42 -24.97 20.58
CA GLY A 343 2.30 -26.11 20.86
C GLY A 343 1.72 -27.07 21.92
N GLY A 344 1.99 -28.37 21.76
CA GLY A 344 1.50 -29.47 22.60
C GLY A 344 0.56 -30.42 21.84
N ASP A 345 0.13 -31.52 22.46
CA ASP A 345 -0.88 -32.46 21.92
C ASP A 345 -2.30 -31.84 21.77
N GLY A 346 -2.41 -30.52 21.93
CA GLY A 346 -3.67 -29.79 22.05
C GLY A 346 -4.32 -29.43 20.71
N ARG A 347 -5.65 -29.29 20.74
CA ARG A 347 -6.49 -28.87 19.60
C ARG A 347 -6.50 -27.36 19.33
N GLY A 348 -5.71 -26.56 20.06
CA GLY A 348 -5.74 -25.11 19.99
C GLY A 348 -5.14 -24.54 18.69
N TRP A 349 -5.80 -23.56 18.09
CA TRP A 349 -5.37 -22.93 16.85
C TRP A 349 -5.86 -21.49 16.74
N VAL A 350 -5.19 -20.69 15.92
CA VAL A 350 -5.62 -19.34 15.57
C VAL A 350 -5.30 -19.04 14.12
N ARG A 351 -6.21 -18.34 13.44
CA ARG A 351 -6.07 -17.92 12.05
C ARG A 351 -6.51 -16.49 11.86
N THR A 352 -5.75 -15.76 11.06
CA THR A 352 -6.05 -14.40 10.61
C THR A 352 -6.44 -14.38 9.15
N HIS A 353 -7.44 -13.61 8.77
CA HIS A 353 -7.76 -13.34 7.35
C HIS A 353 -8.50 -12.01 7.20
N CYS A 354 -8.37 -11.37 6.04
CA CYS A 354 -9.14 -10.17 5.73
C CYS A 354 -10.62 -10.50 5.52
N CYS A 355 -11.49 -9.53 5.82
CA CYS A 355 -12.92 -9.66 5.60
C CYS A 355 -13.49 -8.35 5.05
N LEU A 356 -14.33 -8.45 4.01
CA LEU A 356 -15.03 -7.32 3.39
C LEU A 356 -16.45 -7.10 3.94
N GLU A 357 -16.93 -8.00 4.80
CA GLU A 357 -18.33 -8.04 5.22
C GLU A 357 -18.68 -6.99 6.26
N ASP A 358 -17.74 -6.56 7.10
CA ASP A 358 -17.91 -5.49 8.09
C ASP A 358 -16.56 -4.83 8.36
N ALA A 359 -16.57 -3.52 8.58
CA ALA A 359 -15.35 -2.72 8.71
C ALA A 359 -15.56 -1.55 9.68
N TRP A 360 -14.48 -1.04 10.25
CA TRP A 360 -14.53 0.20 11.02
C TRP A 360 -14.30 1.42 10.11
N HIS A 361 -13.30 1.34 9.24
CA HIS A 361 -12.97 2.40 8.29
C HIS A 361 -12.51 1.79 6.96
N GLY A 362 -12.92 2.39 5.85
CA GLY A 362 -12.63 1.87 4.51
C GLY A 362 -13.62 0.79 4.09
N GLY A 363 -13.12 -0.38 3.69
CA GLY A 363 -13.93 -1.44 3.07
C GLY A 363 -13.62 -2.85 3.56
N SER A 364 -12.71 -2.98 4.52
CA SER A 364 -12.32 -4.27 5.08
C SER A 364 -11.87 -4.14 6.54
N SER A 365 -11.86 -5.28 7.23
CA SER A 365 -11.31 -5.47 8.57
C SER A 365 -10.44 -6.73 8.61
N LEU A 366 -9.72 -6.95 9.71
CA LEU A 366 -9.06 -8.21 9.98
C LEU A 366 -9.94 -9.09 10.87
N VAL A 367 -10.11 -10.36 10.53
CA VAL A 367 -10.79 -11.35 11.38
C VAL A 367 -9.75 -12.31 11.96
N VAL A 368 -9.75 -12.42 13.28
CA VAL A 368 -8.97 -13.38 14.06
C VAL A 368 -9.93 -14.39 14.67
N ARG A 369 -9.77 -15.66 14.30
CA ARG A 369 -10.60 -16.76 14.82
C ARG A 369 -9.72 -17.85 15.38
N GLY A 370 -10.17 -18.53 16.42
CA GLY A 370 -9.39 -19.57 17.03
C GLY A 370 -10.11 -20.33 18.13
N VAL A 371 -9.40 -21.30 18.68
CA VAL A 371 -9.82 -22.11 19.83
C VAL A 371 -8.71 -22.05 20.87
N ILE A 372 -9.08 -21.64 22.09
CA ILE A 372 -8.20 -21.59 23.25
C ILE A 372 -8.46 -22.86 24.08
N PRO A 373 -7.50 -23.79 24.16
CA PRO A 373 -7.71 -25.07 24.85
C PRO A 373 -7.53 -24.91 26.38
N PRO A 374 -8.06 -25.82 27.22
CA PRO A 374 -8.04 -25.73 28.67
C PRO A 374 -6.66 -25.57 29.30
N GLU A 375 -5.63 -26.12 28.67
CA GLU A 375 -4.25 -26.17 29.15
C GLU A 375 -3.52 -24.83 28.94
N VAL A 376 -4.03 -23.99 28.04
CA VAL A 376 -3.44 -22.69 27.69
C VAL A 376 -4.43 -21.60 28.07
N GLY A 377 -4.05 -20.69 28.97
CA GLY A 377 -4.95 -19.63 29.47
C GLY A 377 -5.28 -18.57 28.41
N ASN A 378 -4.39 -18.38 27.43
CA ASN A 378 -4.47 -17.33 26.43
C ASN A 378 -3.77 -17.69 25.11
N VAL A 379 -4.08 -16.92 24.06
CA VAL A 379 -3.42 -16.99 22.74
C VAL A 379 -3.05 -15.58 22.31
N ALA A 380 -1.76 -15.33 22.11
CA ALA A 380 -1.26 -14.08 21.57
C ALA A 380 -0.96 -14.23 20.06
N VAL A 381 -1.51 -13.35 19.25
CA VAL A 381 -1.31 -13.31 17.80
C VAL A 381 -0.45 -12.10 17.46
N ARG A 382 0.76 -12.31 16.96
CA ARG A 382 1.59 -11.24 16.43
C ARG A 382 1.04 -10.73 15.11
N LEU A 383 0.57 -9.49 15.09
CA LEU A 383 0.00 -8.87 13.88
C LEU A 383 1.00 -8.01 13.13
N PHE A 384 1.91 -7.33 13.82
CA PHE A 384 2.89 -6.46 13.20
C PHE A 384 4.25 -6.65 13.84
N SER A 385 5.29 -6.68 13.00
CA SER A 385 6.67 -6.51 13.43
C SER A 385 7.09 -5.08 13.16
N LEU A 386 7.69 -4.45 14.15
CA LEU A 386 8.17 -3.08 14.15
C LEU A 386 9.64 -3.06 14.56
N GLN A 387 10.33 -1.99 14.18
CA GLN A 387 11.63 -1.63 14.71
C GLN A 387 11.72 -0.12 14.77
N ALA A 388 10.84 0.48 15.56
CA ALA A 388 10.67 1.91 15.65
C ALA A 388 11.12 2.44 17.02
N PRO A 389 11.95 3.49 17.09
CA PRO A 389 12.26 4.16 18.35
C PRO A 389 10.99 4.77 18.94
N VAL A 390 10.73 4.49 20.22
CA VAL A 390 9.51 4.93 20.87
C VAL A 390 9.74 6.26 21.59
N PRO A 391 8.88 7.27 21.38
CA PRO A 391 8.94 8.49 22.16
C PRO A 391 8.57 8.24 23.64
N PRO A 392 8.92 9.16 24.56
CA PRO A 392 8.71 9.01 26.01
C PRO A 392 7.30 8.59 26.44
N LYS A 393 6.29 8.97 25.63
CA LYS A 393 4.89 8.66 25.84
C LYS A 393 4.21 8.40 24.50
N ILE A 394 3.54 7.26 24.41
CA ILE A 394 2.68 6.88 23.29
C ILE A 394 1.27 6.58 23.79
N PHE A 395 0.32 6.75 22.88
CA PHE A 395 -1.05 6.31 23.04
C PHE A 395 -1.33 5.20 22.02
N LEU A 396 -1.94 4.12 22.49
CA LEU A 396 -2.38 3.04 21.62
C LEU A 396 -3.90 2.96 21.67
N SER A 397 -4.52 2.65 20.54
CA SER A 397 -5.93 2.24 20.53
C SER A 397 -6.16 1.03 19.66
N MET A 398 -7.12 0.22 20.06
CA MET A 398 -7.60 -0.92 19.30
C MET A 398 -9.13 -0.88 19.25
N VAL A 399 -9.68 -0.91 18.04
CA VAL A 399 -11.13 -1.05 17.81
C VAL A 399 -11.39 -2.48 17.37
N TYR A 400 -12.26 -3.19 18.09
CA TYR A 400 -12.62 -4.57 17.77
C TYR A 400 -14.10 -4.88 18.02
N LYS A 401 -14.55 -6.04 17.55
CA LYS A 401 -15.89 -6.57 17.74
C LYS A 401 -15.81 -8.09 17.89
N LEU A 402 -16.31 -8.63 19.00
CA LEU A 402 -16.46 -10.07 19.19
C LEU A 402 -17.75 -10.55 18.53
N GLU A 403 -17.68 -11.68 17.83
CA GLU A 403 -18.81 -12.29 17.13
C GLU A 403 -19.29 -13.53 17.90
N GLY A 404 -20.59 -13.55 18.22
CA GLY A 404 -21.21 -14.61 19.02
C GLY A 404 -21.09 -14.39 20.55
N PRO A 405 -21.79 -15.21 21.35
CA PRO A 405 -21.64 -15.20 22.81
C PRO A 405 -20.31 -15.82 23.19
N THR A 406 -19.40 -15.02 23.74
CA THR A 406 -18.12 -15.49 24.28
C THR A 406 -17.69 -14.61 25.45
N ASP A 407 -17.08 -15.24 26.45
CA ASP A 407 -16.49 -14.54 27.59
C ASP A 407 -14.97 -14.30 27.39
N VAL A 408 -14.45 -14.54 26.17
CA VAL A 408 -13.06 -14.24 25.83
C VAL A 408 -12.79 -12.75 25.95
N THR A 409 -11.72 -12.44 26.69
CA THR A 409 -11.20 -11.09 26.81
C THR A 409 -10.15 -10.83 25.73
N VAL A 410 -10.15 -9.61 25.20
CA VAL A 410 -9.22 -9.18 24.13
C VAL A 410 -8.35 -8.06 24.67
N ALA A 411 -7.04 -8.19 24.53
CA ALA A 411 -6.07 -7.18 24.95
C ALA A 411 -5.03 -6.92 23.86
N LEU A 412 -4.59 -5.67 23.74
CA LEU A 412 -3.44 -5.31 22.93
C LEU A 412 -2.16 -5.46 23.76
N GLU A 413 -1.17 -6.17 23.22
CA GLU A 413 0.14 -6.38 23.83
C GLU A 413 1.22 -5.82 22.91
N LEU A 414 2.35 -5.41 23.51
CA LEU A 414 3.51 -4.91 22.80
C LEU A 414 4.78 -5.55 23.36
N THR A 415 5.76 -5.77 22.49
CA THR A 415 7.12 -6.16 22.88
C THR A 415 8.08 -5.02 22.62
N THR A 416 9.05 -4.84 23.53
CA THR A 416 10.07 -3.80 23.40
C THR A 416 11.47 -4.40 23.45
N GLY A 417 12.36 -3.83 22.65
CA GLY A 417 13.79 -4.15 22.62
C GLY A 417 14.61 -3.12 23.38
N ASP A 418 15.75 -3.57 23.91
CA ASP A 418 16.63 -2.75 24.72
C ASP A 418 17.56 -1.90 23.85
N ALA A 419 17.39 -0.58 23.84
CA ALA A 419 18.46 0.34 23.45
C ALA A 419 19.29 0.67 24.70
N SER A 420 19.98 -0.33 25.24
CA SER A 420 20.92 -0.28 26.37
C SER A 420 20.41 0.18 27.76
N SER A 421 19.13 0.56 27.93
CA SER A 421 18.48 0.78 29.25
C SER A 421 16.98 1.06 29.10
N CYS A 422 16.19 0.10 28.62
CA CYS A 422 14.74 0.26 28.48
C CYS A 422 14.05 0.27 29.86
N HIS A 423 13.33 1.36 30.14
CA HIS A 423 12.50 1.48 31.34
C HIS A 423 11.03 1.60 30.95
N ILE A 424 10.22 0.64 31.42
CA ILE A 424 8.77 0.60 31.22
C ILE A 424 8.09 1.25 32.44
N GLY A 425 7.39 2.36 32.24
CA GLY A 425 6.70 3.09 33.31
C GLY A 425 5.32 2.52 33.71
N GLY A 426 4.93 1.37 33.15
CA GLY A 426 3.61 0.74 33.28
C GLY A 426 2.71 0.95 32.05
N ILE A 427 1.84 -0.03 31.76
CA ILE A 427 0.75 0.06 30.78
C ILE A 427 -0.53 0.31 31.58
N SER A 428 -1.17 1.47 31.41
CA SER A 428 -2.44 1.78 32.09
C SER A 428 -3.58 1.85 31.09
N VAL A 429 -4.68 1.15 31.38
CA VAL A 429 -5.94 1.23 30.62
C VAL A 429 -6.66 2.53 31.00
N LEU A 430 -7.05 3.32 30.00
CA LEU A 430 -7.80 4.57 30.20
C LEU A 430 -9.31 4.26 30.23
N ASN A 431 -9.91 4.15 31.43
CA ASN A 431 -11.35 3.99 31.62
C ASN A 431 -12.00 5.29 32.11
N ALA A 432 -13.21 5.59 31.62
CA ALA A 432 -13.94 6.82 31.96
C ALA A 432 -14.61 6.80 33.34
N GLU A 433 -14.72 5.66 34.03
CA GLU A 433 -15.29 5.61 35.39
C GLU A 433 -14.54 4.63 36.30
N THR A 434 -14.29 5.10 37.53
CA THR A 434 -13.61 4.49 38.70
C THR A 434 -12.07 4.60 38.78
N SER A 435 -11.66 5.13 39.93
CA SER A 435 -10.39 5.78 40.23
C SER A 435 -9.62 5.07 41.35
N SER A 436 -8.28 5.09 41.28
CA SER A 436 -7.45 5.40 42.46
C SER A 436 -6.23 6.24 42.04
N ARG A 437 -5.88 7.18 42.92
CA ARG A 437 -5.09 8.40 42.67
C ARG A 437 -3.58 8.16 42.54
N HIS A 438 -2.99 8.69 41.46
CA HIS A 438 -1.72 9.40 41.52
C HIS A 438 -1.92 10.82 40.96
N SER A 439 -1.54 11.84 41.73
CA SER A 439 -1.73 13.25 41.37
C SER A 439 -0.72 13.66 40.30
N LEU A 440 -1.18 13.78 39.06
CA LEU A 440 -0.53 14.55 38.00
C LEU A 440 -1.21 15.92 37.94
N ARG A 441 -0.40 17.00 37.99
CA ARG A 441 -0.91 18.38 37.90
C ARG A 441 -1.48 18.61 36.49
N PRO A 442 -2.71 19.15 36.35
CA PRO A 442 -3.29 19.42 35.03
C PRO A 442 -2.55 20.55 34.29
N LEU A 443 -2.35 20.38 32.98
CA LEU A 443 -2.36 21.53 32.07
C LEU A 443 -3.76 22.16 32.17
N ARG A 444 -3.84 23.49 32.35
CA ARG A 444 -5.10 24.19 32.65
C ARG A 444 -6.18 24.03 31.57
N VAL A 445 -5.83 23.60 30.36
CA VAL A 445 -6.75 23.16 29.30
C VAL A 445 -6.04 22.04 28.50
N PRO A 446 -6.50 20.78 28.53
CA PRO A 446 -5.94 19.74 27.64
C PRO A 446 -6.29 20.09 26.18
N PRO A 447 -5.43 19.80 25.20
CA PRO A 447 -5.80 20.01 23.79
C PRO A 447 -7.03 19.18 23.42
N THR A 448 -7.97 19.81 22.72
CA THR A 448 -9.29 19.24 22.38
C THR A 448 -9.20 17.87 21.70
N LYS A 449 -8.10 17.62 20.97
CA LYS A 449 -7.79 16.34 20.31
C LYS A 449 -7.67 15.18 21.30
N LEU A 450 -6.87 15.34 22.37
CA LEU A 450 -6.66 14.30 23.38
C LEU A 450 -7.97 14.01 24.14
N ALA A 451 -8.74 15.05 24.49
CA ALA A 451 -10.03 14.88 25.14
C ALA A 451 -11.05 14.13 24.26
N ARG A 452 -11.06 14.40 22.94
CA ARG A 452 -11.91 13.68 21.97
C ARG A 452 -11.47 12.23 21.77
N TRP A 453 -10.16 11.97 21.74
CA TRP A 453 -9.61 10.62 21.63
C TRP A 453 -9.97 9.79 22.88
N VAL A 454 -9.68 10.32 24.07
CA VAL A 454 -10.00 9.69 25.36
C VAL A 454 -11.51 9.51 25.55
N GLY A 455 -12.34 10.45 25.08
CA GLY A 455 -13.80 10.38 25.20
C GLY A 455 -14.49 9.23 24.44
N ARG A 456 -13.77 8.53 23.54
CA ARG A 456 -14.24 7.32 22.85
C ARG A 456 -13.80 6.02 23.53
N CYS A 457 -12.85 6.08 24.45
CA CYS A 457 -12.23 4.91 25.08
C CYS A 457 -13.18 4.21 26.06
N GLY A 458 -13.21 2.87 26.03
CA GLY A 458 -14.02 2.03 26.92
C GLY A 458 -15.52 2.06 26.64
N ARG A 459 -15.96 2.71 25.56
CA ARG A 459 -17.39 2.81 25.19
C ARG A 459 -17.73 1.78 24.12
N GLN A 460 -18.92 1.20 24.23
CA GLN A 460 -19.54 0.48 23.13
C GLN A 460 -19.99 1.50 22.08
N LEU A 461 -19.44 1.37 20.88
CA LEU A 461 -19.69 2.22 19.73
C LEU A 461 -20.82 1.62 18.89
N SER A 462 -21.27 2.37 17.89
CA SER A 462 -22.33 1.93 16.99
C SER A 462 -22.05 0.54 16.40
N ARG A 463 -23.10 -0.29 16.23
CA ARG A 463 -23.02 -1.62 15.59
C ARG A 463 -22.11 -2.65 16.28
N GLY A 464 -21.86 -2.47 17.57
CA GLY A 464 -21.17 -3.47 18.42
C GLY A 464 -19.65 -3.39 18.44
N TRP A 465 -19.07 -2.32 17.88
CA TRP A 465 -17.64 -2.04 17.99
C TRP A 465 -17.28 -1.60 19.42
N VAL A 466 -16.11 -1.98 19.88
CA VAL A 466 -15.54 -1.60 21.18
C VAL A 466 -14.17 -0.98 20.92
N GLN A 467 -13.88 0.16 21.55
CA GLN A 467 -12.58 0.80 21.48
C GLN A 467 -11.87 0.74 22.83
N HIS A 468 -10.69 0.14 22.83
CA HIS A 468 -9.76 0.20 23.95
C HIS A 468 -8.64 1.19 23.67
N CYS A 469 -8.18 1.85 24.72
CA CYS A 469 -7.14 2.85 24.66
C CYS A 469 -6.15 2.63 25.80
N TYR A 470 -4.87 2.82 25.48
CA TYR A 470 -3.76 2.59 26.38
C TYR A 470 -2.86 3.82 26.37
N GLU A 471 -2.39 4.23 27.53
CA GLU A 471 -1.26 5.14 27.67
C GLU A 471 -0.05 4.33 28.11
N VAL A 472 1.06 4.48 27.39
CA VAL A 472 2.31 3.78 27.72
C VAL A 472 3.45 4.78 27.75
N SER A 473 4.20 4.77 28.86
CA SER A 473 5.42 5.57 29.01
C SER A 473 6.64 4.66 28.84
N LEU A 474 7.42 4.90 27.80
CA LEU A 474 8.61 4.13 27.42
C LEU A 474 9.79 5.08 27.23
N ARG A 475 10.97 4.77 27.77
CA ARG A 475 12.18 5.59 27.54
C ARG A 475 13.32 4.70 27.07
N GLY A 476 13.95 5.09 25.96
CA GLY A 476 15.10 4.36 25.41
C GLY A 476 14.74 2.95 24.92
N CYS A 477 13.51 2.75 24.43
CA CYS A 477 13.04 1.45 23.96
C CYS A 477 12.78 1.48 22.45
N LEU A 478 12.99 0.35 21.78
CA LEU A 478 12.48 0.08 20.45
C LEU A 478 11.16 -0.69 20.58
N LEU A 479 10.12 -0.30 19.83
CA LEU A 479 8.92 -1.12 19.68
C LEU A 479 9.22 -2.22 18.66
N LEU A 480 9.04 -3.47 19.07
CA LEU A 480 9.40 -4.66 18.29
C LEU A 480 8.20 -5.35 17.67
N ASP A 481 7.12 -5.55 18.42
CA ASP A 481 5.93 -6.22 17.90
C ASP A 481 4.66 -5.64 18.51
N LEU A 482 3.57 -5.72 17.75
CA LEU A 482 2.21 -5.54 18.23
C LEU A 482 1.48 -6.88 18.14
N LEU A 483 0.95 -7.32 19.28
CA LEU A 483 0.21 -8.56 19.42
C LEU A 483 -1.20 -8.29 19.92
N VAL A 484 -2.13 -9.16 19.57
CA VAL A 484 -3.47 -9.20 20.16
C VAL A 484 -3.62 -10.51 20.91
N CYS A 485 -3.95 -10.40 22.19
CA CYS A 485 -4.06 -11.50 23.13
C CYS A 485 -5.53 -11.79 23.44
N PHE A 486 -5.90 -13.07 23.30
CA PHE A 486 -7.22 -13.60 23.59
C PHE A 486 -7.12 -14.49 24.82
N SER A 487 -7.81 -14.15 25.89
CA SER A 487 -7.71 -14.88 27.16
C SER A 487 -9.07 -15.42 27.60
N ARG A 488 -9.08 -16.68 28.04
CA ARG A 488 -10.27 -17.30 28.62
C ARG A 488 -10.58 -16.70 30.00
N PRO A 489 -11.85 -16.77 30.45
CA PRO A 489 -12.19 -16.43 31.82
C PRO A 489 -11.38 -17.25 32.82
N PRO A 490 -10.88 -16.62 33.91
CA PRO A 490 -10.16 -17.33 34.96
C PRO A 490 -10.99 -18.51 35.51
N GLY A 491 -10.38 -19.69 35.56
CA GLY A 491 -11.03 -20.90 36.07
C GLY A 491 -11.87 -21.69 35.06
N SER A 492 -11.95 -21.25 33.80
CA SER A 492 -12.58 -22.04 32.73
C SER A 492 -11.86 -23.36 32.49
N ARG A 493 -12.62 -24.46 32.51
CA ARG A 493 -12.13 -25.83 32.27
C ARG A 493 -12.45 -26.35 30.88
N GLU A 494 -13.18 -25.58 30.08
CA GLU A 494 -13.59 -25.95 28.72
C GLU A 494 -12.76 -25.23 27.67
N GLU A 495 -12.73 -25.81 26.47
CA GLU A 495 -12.17 -25.16 25.29
C GLU A 495 -13.10 -24.02 24.85
N GLU A 496 -12.54 -22.86 24.54
CA GLU A 496 -13.32 -21.66 24.21
C GLU A 496 -13.01 -21.25 22.77
N SER A 497 -14.03 -21.19 21.93
CA SER A 497 -13.91 -20.72 20.55
C SER A 497 -14.20 -19.23 20.48
N PHE A 498 -13.46 -18.49 19.67
CA PHE A 498 -13.71 -17.06 19.46
C PHE A 498 -13.60 -16.67 18.00
N THR A 499 -14.36 -15.64 17.63
CA THR A 499 -14.17 -14.88 16.40
C THR A 499 -14.16 -13.40 16.78
N CYS A 500 -13.04 -12.74 16.53
CA CYS A 500 -12.82 -11.34 16.81
C CYS A 500 -12.47 -10.59 15.54
N ARG A 501 -13.22 -9.52 15.27
CA ARG A 501 -12.98 -8.61 14.17
C ARG A 501 -12.23 -7.39 14.66
N LEU A 502 -11.07 -7.14 14.11
CA LEU A 502 -10.24 -5.96 14.37
C LEU A 502 -10.51 -4.91 13.30
N GLY A 503 -10.98 -3.75 13.72
CA GLY A 503 -11.37 -2.64 12.86
C GLY A 503 -10.30 -1.57 12.74
N GLU A 504 -9.49 -1.37 13.79
CA GLU A 504 -8.40 -0.40 13.77
C GLU A 504 -7.37 -0.67 14.87
N ILE A 505 -6.10 -0.43 14.56
CA ILE A 505 -5.01 -0.30 15.54
C ILE A 505 -4.27 1.01 15.28
N GLN A 506 -4.02 1.75 16.35
CA GLN A 506 -3.23 2.98 16.33
C GLN A 506 -2.10 2.89 17.37
N VAL A 507 -0.92 3.37 17.00
CA VAL A 507 0.20 3.71 17.88
C VAL A 507 0.62 5.13 17.51
N VAL A 508 0.21 6.09 18.33
CA VAL A 508 0.44 7.52 18.08
C VAL A 508 1.31 8.09 19.19
N ASP A 509 2.23 8.97 18.82
CA ASP A 509 2.99 9.69 19.81
C ASP A 509 2.15 10.81 20.45
N ALA A 510 2.44 11.12 21.71
CA ALA A 510 1.70 12.15 22.43
C ALA A 510 1.84 13.53 21.80
N ALA A 511 2.97 13.86 21.15
CA ALA A 511 3.22 15.17 20.58
C ALA A 511 2.39 15.42 19.31
N SER A 512 2.18 14.40 18.47
CA SER A 512 1.34 14.40 17.28
C SER A 512 -0.11 14.72 17.62
N LEU A 513 -0.60 14.22 18.77
CA LEU A 513 -1.93 14.57 19.28
C LEU A 513 -2.04 16.02 19.80
N LEU A 514 -0.92 16.64 20.16
CA LEU A 514 -0.86 18.01 20.69
C LEU A 514 -0.55 19.04 19.59
N ALA A 515 -0.02 18.61 18.44
CA ALA A 515 0.28 19.46 17.30
C ALA A 515 -1.01 20.13 16.75
N PRO A 516 -0.92 21.35 16.17
CA PRO A 516 -2.05 21.96 15.46
C PRO A 516 -2.56 21.06 14.34
N LEU A 517 -3.82 21.25 13.92
CA LEU A 517 -4.30 20.59 12.71
C LEU A 517 -3.61 21.24 11.50
N PRO A 518 -2.93 20.46 10.65
CA PRO A 518 -2.47 20.98 9.37
C PRO A 518 -3.68 21.47 8.56
N GLN A 519 -3.56 22.65 7.97
CA GLN A 519 -4.61 23.21 7.13
C GLN A 519 -4.38 22.85 5.66
N VAL A 520 -5.46 22.68 4.91
CA VAL A 520 -5.37 22.55 3.46
C VAL A 520 -5.12 23.93 2.87
N GLU A 521 -3.95 24.09 2.27
CA GLU A 521 -3.51 25.37 1.71
C GLU A 521 -3.67 25.39 0.18
N THR A 522 -3.74 26.60 -0.37
CA THR A 522 -3.64 26.86 -1.82
C THR A 522 -4.57 26.00 -2.68
N VAL A 523 -5.86 25.91 -2.34
CA VAL A 523 -6.82 25.20 -3.19
C VAL A 523 -7.03 26.00 -4.47
N THR A 524 -6.71 25.39 -5.62
CA THR A 524 -6.81 26.00 -6.94
C THR A 524 -7.65 25.15 -7.87
N ILE A 525 -8.24 25.78 -8.90
CA ILE A 525 -9.08 25.14 -9.91
C ILE A 525 -8.43 25.32 -11.28
N SER A 526 -8.28 24.23 -12.02
CA SER A 526 -7.73 24.23 -13.36
C SER A 526 -8.60 23.40 -14.31
N GLN A 527 -8.30 23.43 -15.62
CA GLN A 527 -8.91 22.55 -16.64
C GLN A 527 -10.45 22.53 -16.60
N VAL A 528 -11.03 23.72 -16.47
CA VAL A 528 -12.47 23.91 -16.41
C VAL A 528 -13.08 23.64 -17.77
N ARG A 529 -14.10 22.79 -17.81
CA ARG A 529 -14.89 22.48 -18.99
C ARG A 529 -16.36 22.56 -18.61
N TRP A 530 -17.11 23.25 -19.45
CA TRP A 530 -18.56 23.41 -19.36
C TRP A 530 -19.23 22.69 -20.52
N GLN A 531 -20.30 21.96 -20.24
CA GLN A 531 -21.14 21.34 -21.26
C GLN A 531 -22.62 21.57 -20.92
N PRO A 532 -23.50 21.82 -21.90
CA PRO A 532 -24.94 21.77 -21.67
C PRO A 532 -25.34 20.37 -21.17
N ALA A 533 -26.15 20.30 -20.11
CA ALA A 533 -26.79 19.03 -19.76
C ALA A 533 -27.83 18.69 -20.85
N ALA A 534 -27.92 17.42 -21.24
CA ALA A 534 -28.89 16.98 -22.24
C ALA A 534 -30.33 17.38 -21.82
N SER A 535 -31.01 18.14 -22.68
CA SER A 535 -32.37 18.63 -22.47
C SER A 535 -33.22 18.26 -23.69
N GLU A 536 -34.39 17.66 -23.48
CA GLU A 536 -35.36 17.36 -24.55
C GLU A 536 -36.13 18.62 -25.02
N ARG A 537 -35.91 19.79 -24.40
CA ARG A 537 -36.63 21.04 -24.73
C ARG A 537 -35.76 22.01 -25.52
N GLU A 538 -36.35 22.65 -26.54
CA GLU A 538 -35.78 23.81 -27.23
C GLU A 538 -35.74 25.02 -26.29
N GLY A 539 -34.54 25.45 -25.91
CA GLY A 539 -34.28 26.59 -25.03
C GLY A 539 -32.87 26.54 -24.41
N PRO A 540 -32.38 27.63 -23.78
CA PRO A 540 -31.12 27.61 -23.06
C PRO A 540 -31.15 26.55 -21.95
N PRO A 541 -30.06 25.79 -21.75
CA PRO A 541 -30.06 24.67 -20.81
C PRO A 541 -30.25 25.19 -19.38
N ALA A 542 -31.18 24.60 -18.64
CA ALA A 542 -31.39 24.94 -17.22
C ALA A 542 -30.21 24.47 -16.33
N LEU A 543 -29.46 23.45 -16.78
CA LEU A 543 -28.34 22.84 -16.09
C LEU A 543 -27.11 22.76 -17.00
N LEU A 544 -25.94 22.95 -16.41
CA LEU A 544 -24.64 22.75 -17.02
C LEU A 544 -23.93 21.58 -16.32
N GLN A 545 -23.15 20.84 -17.08
CA GLN A 545 -22.16 19.89 -16.57
C GLN A 545 -20.82 20.60 -16.44
N LEU A 546 -20.32 20.69 -15.21
CA LEU A 546 -19.02 21.24 -14.85
C LEU A 546 -18.03 20.11 -14.62
N SER A 547 -16.96 20.12 -15.40
CA SER A 547 -15.76 19.32 -15.17
C SER A 547 -14.59 20.24 -14.85
N CYS A 548 -13.85 19.98 -13.78
CA CYS A 548 -12.67 20.77 -13.41
C CYS A 548 -11.68 19.94 -12.58
N THR A 549 -10.46 20.42 -12.43
CA THR A 549 -9.42 19.77 -11.63
C THR A 549 -9.09 20.64 -10.43
N LEU A 550 -9.18 20.08 -9.23
CA LEU A 550 -8.77 20.71 -7.99
C LEU A 550 -7.32 20.31 -7.68
N HIS A 551 -6.53 21.26 -7.20
CA HIS A 551 -5.19 21.02 -6.63
C HIS A 551 -5.07 21.74 -5.29
N TRP A 552 -4.31 21.19 -4.36
CA TRP A 552 -4.03 21.81 -3.06
C TRP A 552 -2.66 21.40 -2.52
N SER A 553 -2.21 22.03 -1.45
CA SER A 553 -0.97 21.70 -0.75
C SER A 553 -1.29 21.10 0.62
N PHE A 554 -0.71 19.93 0.93
CA PHE A 554 -0.88 19.26 2.21
C PHE A 554 0.18 18.18 2.44
N LEU A 555 0.59 17.96 3.70
CA LEU A 555 1.51 16.88 4.07
C LEU A 555 0.78 15.54 4.22
N LEU A 556 0.90 14.66 3.22
CA LEU A 556 0.15 13.40 3.13
C LEU A 556 0.42 12.40 4.27
N SER A 557 1.60 12.47 4.89
CA SER A 557 1.94 11.58 6.00
C SER A 557 1.00 11.73 7.20
N GLN A 558 0.23 12.83 7.29
CA GLN A 558 -0.68 13.15 8.40
C GLN A 558 -2.15 12.79 8.12
N VAL A 559 -2.51 12.39 6.89
CA VAL A 559 -3.90 12.08 6.50
C VAL A 559 -4.02 10.68 5.90
N ARG A 560 -5.23 10.14 5.93
CA ARG A 560 -5.62 8.93 5.19
C ARG A 560 -6.03 9.26 3.76
N CYS A 561 -6.82 10.33 3.63
CA CYS A 561 -7.36 10.81 2.37
C CYS A 561 -7.93 12.23 2.55
N PHE A 562 -8.47 12.77 1.46
CA PHE A 562 -9.30 13.97 1.46
C PHE A 562 -10.69 13.62 0.97
N ARG A 563 -11.70 14.21 1.59
CA ARG A 563 -13.08 14.15 1.13
C ARG A 563 -13.36 15.41 0.34
N ILE A 564 -13.83 15.23 -0.88
CA ILE A 564 -14.11 16.32 -1.80
C ILE A 564 -15.60 16.57 -1.78
N HIS A 565 -15.98 17.82 -1.58
CA HIS A 565 -17.37 18.25 -1.54
C HIS A 565 -17.59 19.47 -2.42
N TYR A 566 -18.84 19.77 -2.72
CA TYR A 566 -19.21 21.04 -3.34
C TYR A 566 -20.55 21.59 -2.82
N TRP A 567 -20.72 22.89 -3.04
CA TRP A 567 -21.96 23.62 -2.91
C TRP A 567 -22.29 24.31 -4.23
N GLY A 568 -23.49 24.07 -4.76
CA GLY A 568 -24.09 24.93 -5.78
C GLY A 568 -24.87 26.05 -5.09
N GLY A 569 -24.58 27.32 -5.41
CA GLY A 569 -25.26 28.46 -4.82
C GLY A 569 -25.50 29.62 -5.81
N THR A 570 -26.46 30.47 -5.48
CA THR A 570 -26.64 31.79 -6.11
C THR A 570 -25.62 32.77 -5.51
N SER A 571 -24.95 33.59 -6.32
CA SER A 571 -24.02 34.63 -5.83
C SER A 571 -24.82 35.86 -5.38
N ASP A 572 -25.69 35.71 -4.40
CA ASP A 572 -26.39 36.87 -3.84
C ASP A 572 -25.61 37.35 -2.61
N ASP A 573 -24.51 38.08 -2.83
CA ASP A 573 -23.77 38.85 -1.80
C ASP A 573 -24.51 40.16 -1.45
N SER A 574 -25.85 40.12 -1.44
CA SER A 574 -26.70 41.19 -0.94
C SER A 574 -26.74 41.11 0.60
N PRO A 575 -26.32 42.15 1.36
CA PRO A 575 -26.38 42.11 2.81
C PRO A 575 -27.85 42.13 3.27
N GLY A 576 -28.41 40.96 3.57
CA GLY A 576 -29.76 40.83 4.15
C GLY A 576 -30.63 39.67 3.70
N ARG A 577 -30.21 38.81 2.77
CA ARG A 577 -30.94 37.58 2.40
C ARG A 577 -30.01 36.39 2.19
N GLU A 578 -29.56 35.79 3.29
CA GLU A 578 -29.03 34.43 3.24
C GLU A 578 -30.20 33.47 2.94
N LEU A 579 -30.28 32.96 1.71
CA LEU A 579 -31.01 31.71 1.47
C LEU A 579 -30.37 30.60 2.33
N PRO A 580 -31.14 29.67 2.90
CA PRO A 580 -30.58 28.63 3.74
C PRO A 580 -29.60 27.80 2.91
N ARG A 581 -28.30 27.90 3.19
CA ARG A 581 -27.33 26.95 2.67
C ARG A 581 -27.78 25.55 3.13
N PRO A 582 -27.70 24.51 2.29
CA PRO A 582 -27.90 23.15 2.79
C PRO A 582 -26.97 22.92 3.99
N GLU A 583 -27.49 22.35 5.09
CA GLU A 583 -26.69 22.12 6.31
C GLU A 583 -25.40 21.31 6.05
N MET A 584 -25.36 20.50 4.97
CA MET A 584 -24.19 19.72 4.56
C MET A 584 -23.85 19.87 3.07
N PRO A 585 -22.56 20.03 2.71
CA PRO A 585 -22.12 20.06 1.32
C PRO A 585 -22.22 18.68 0.65
N THR A 586 -22.51 18.67 -0.64
CA THR A 586 -22.64 17.45 -1.43
C THR A 586 -21.29 16.78 -1.58
N PHE A 587 -21.17 15.52 -1.16
CA PHE A 587 -19.96 14.72 -1.30
C PHE A 587 -19.76 14.29 -2.76
N LEU A 588 -18.55 14.50 -3.28
CA LEU A 588 -18.15 14.15 -4.64
C LEU A 588 -17.32 12.86 -4.67
N GLY A 589 -16.39 12.69 -3.73
CA GLY A 589 -15.53 11.52 -3.70
C GLY A 589 -14.35 11.65 -2.75
N LEU A 590 -13.49 10.63 -2.79
CA LEU A 590 -12.25 10.58 -2.01
C LEU A 590 -11.05 10.81 -2.91
N ALA A 591 -10.11 11.64 -2.45
CA ALA A 591 -8.81 11.79 -3.04
C ALA A 591 -7.75 11.18 -2.11
N PHE A 592 -6.87 10.35 -2.65
CA PHE A 592 -5.67 9.83 -1.97
C PHE A 592 -4.40 10.54 -2.47
N ALA A 593 -4.60 11.74 -3.00
CA ALA A 593 -3.61 12.63 -3.57
C ALA A 593 -3.99 14.07 -3.25
N THR A 594 -3.09 15.03 -3.52
CA THR A 594 -3.37 16.46 -3.34
C THR A 594 -4.02 17.12 -4.56
N GLN A 595 -4.76 16.31 -5.33
CA GLN A 595 -5.47 16.72 -6.53
C GLN A 595 -6.68 15.81 -6.76
N TYR A 596 -7.70 16.34 -7.43
CA TYR A 596 -8.93 15.60 -7.73
C TYR A 596 -9.60 16.14 -8.99
N ARG A 597 -9.90 15.25 -9.94
CA ARG A 597 -10.66 15.53 -11.15
C ARG A 597 -12.15 15.34 -10.87
N ILE A 598 -12.89 16.44 -10.99
CA ILE A 598 -14.34 16.49 -10.95
C ILE A 598 -14.83 16.35 -12.39
N VAL A 599 -15.78 15.44 -12.60
CA VAL A 599 -16.33 15.13 -13.93
C VAL A 599 -17.84 15.31 -13.92
N ASP A 600 -18.30 16.18 -14.82
CA ASP A 600 -19.69 16.39 -15.22
C ASP A 600 -20.68 16.59 -14.07
N VAL A 601 -20.27 17.32 -13.03
CA VAL A 601 -21.16 17.73 -11.93
C VAL A 601 -22.21 18.68 -12.46
N LEU A 602 -23.47 18.39 -12.18
CA LEU A 602 -24.59 19.24 -12.58
C LEU A 602 -24.67 20.48 -11.70
N VAL A 603 -24.70 21.64 -12.34
CA VAL A 603 -24.88 22.95 -11.69
C VAL A 603 -25.87 23.78 -12.49
N GLU A 604 -26.55 24.71 -11.82
CA GLU A 604 -27.55 25.56 -12.47
C GLU A 604 -26.89 26.53 -13.45
N ALA A 605 -27.51 26.69 -14.63
CA ALA A 605 -27.07 27.70 -15.59
C ALA A 605 -27.34 29.10 -15.07
N ALA A 606 -26.42 30.02 -15.35
CA ALA A 606 -26.60 31.44 -15.07
C ALA A 606 -27.57 32.05 -16.09
N GLY A 607 -28.60 32.76 -15.60
CA GLY A 607 -29.50 33.53 -16.46
C GLY A 607 -28.79 34.76 -17.05
N PRO A 608 -29.38 35.42 -18.07
CA PRO A 608 -28.83 36.65 -18.62
C PRO A 608 -28.62 37.71 -17.52
N GLY A 609 -27.38 38.22 -17.40
CA GLY A 609 -27.02 39.23 -16.39
C GLY A 609 -26.97 38.71 -14.94
N GLN A 610 -27.01 37.40 -14.72
CA GLN A 610 -26.84 36.79 -13.40
C GLN A 610 -25.46 36.14 -13.27
N ASP A 611 -24.83 36.36 -12.12
CA ASP A 611 -23.65 35.61 -11.72
C ASP A 611 -24.06 34.44 -10.83
N ARG A 612 -23.30 33.36 -10.92
CA ARG A 612 -23.44 32.19 -10.06
C ARG A 612 -22.10 31.75 -9.52
N ARG A 613 -22.15 30.99 -8.44
CA ARG A 613 -20.98 30.50 -7.72
C ARG A 613 -21.11 29.03 -7.40
N VAL A 614 -20.06 28.28 -7.68
CA VAL A 614 -19.86 26.93 -7.15
C VAL A 614 -18.66 26.97 -6.22
N GLU A 615 -18.82 26.47 -5.00
CA GLU A 615 -17.73 26.36 -4.04
C GLU A 615 -17.36 24.89 -3.86
N PHE A 616 -16.08 24.57 -4.00
CA PHE A 616 -15.50 23.27 -3.73
C PHE A 616 -14.80 23.29 -2.37
N LEU A 617 -14.95 22.20 -1.63
CA LEU A 617 -14.39 22.04 -0.29
C LEU A 617 -13.54 20.77 -0.24
N VAL A 618 -12.39 20.87 0.42
CA VAL A 618 -11.43 19.78 0.63
C VAL A 618 -11.31 19.53 2.13
N GLU A 619 -11.91 18.46 2.61
CA GLU A 619 -11.83 18.02 4.00
C GLU A 619 -10.67 17.02 4.15
N PRO A 620 -9.60 17.36 4.90
CA PRO A 620 -8.56 16.38 5.23
C PRO A 620 -9.09 15.38 6.26
N VAL A 621 -8.79 14.09 6.09
CA VAL A 621 -9.12 13.02 7.04
C VAL A 621 -7.85 12.59 7.79
N PRO A 622 -7.61 13.06 9.02
CA PRO A 622 -6.40 12.73 9.78
C PRO A 622 -6.29 11.24 10.08
N LYS A 623 -5.06 10.72 10.16
CA LYS A 623 -4.82 9.30 10.50
C LYS A 623 -5.39 8.92 11.86
N GLU A 624 -5.31 9.84 12.82
CA GLU A 624 -5.77 9.67 14.19
C GLU A 624 -7.31 9.61 14.33
N GLY A 625 -8.06 9.92 13.26
CA GLY A 625 -9.51 9.74 13.23
C GLY A 625 -10.33 10.88 13.85
N PHE A 626 -9.78 12.11 13.85
CA PHE A 626 -10.48 13.31 14.30
C PHE A 626 -11.30 13.95 13.18
N ARG A 627 -12.50 14.44 13.51
CA ARG A 627 -13.24 15.32 12.60
C ARG A 627 -12.68 16.73 12.66
N ILE A 628 -12.32 17.24 11.49
CA ILE A 628 -11.84 18.61 11.28
C ILE A 628 -13.06 19.53 11.18
N PRO A 629 -13.14 20.62 11.97
CA PRO A 629 -14.21 21.61 11.81
C PRO A 629 -14.26 22.11 10.37
N GLN A 630 -15.47 22.29 9.83
CA GLN A 630 -15.65 22.72 8.44
C GLN A 630 -14.99 24.08 8.12
N ALA A 631 -14.81 24.93 9.13
CA ALA A 631 -14.10 26.20 9.00
C ALA A 631 -12.61 26.03 8.60
N GLU A 632 -12.03 24.87 8.86
CA GLU A 632 -10.62 24.54 8.56
C GLU A 632 -10.45 23.73 7.26
N TRP A 633 -11.55 23.44 6.54
CA TRP A 633 -11.48 22.76 5.24
C TRP A 633 -10.93 23.71 4.18
N GLY A 634 -10.15 23.17 3.25
CA GLY A 634 -9.68 23.93 2.09
C GLY A 634 -10.85 24.31 1.20
N ARG A 635 -10.80 25.50 0.58
CA ARG A 635 -11.92 26.02 -0.23
C ARG A 635 -11.42 26.66 -1.52
N ALA A 636 -12.14 26.42 -2.61
CA ALA A 636 -11.99 27.18 -3.84
C ALA A 636 -13.37 27.46 -4.45
N ALA A 637 -13.57 28.67 -4.96
CA ALA A 637 -14.82 29.06 -5.59
C ALA A 637 -14.60 29.35 -7.08
N LEU A 638 -15.57 28.94 -7.88
CA LEU A 638 -15.66 29.25 -9.29
C LEU A 638 -16.88 30.13 -9.54
N LEU A 639 -16.62 31.34 -10.03
CA LEU A 639 -17.65 32.31 -10.45
C LEU A 639 -17.88 32.15 -11.95
N TYR A 640 -19.15 32.14 -12.36
CA TYR A 640 -19.53 31.98 -13.76
C TYR A 640 -20.82 32.74 -14.08
N SER A 641 -20.92 33.22 -15.32
CA SER A 641 -22.03 34.01 -15.83
C SER A 641 -22.56 33.41 -17.14
N GLY A 642 -23.80 33.74 -17.48
CA GLY A 642 -24.38 33.37 -18.78
C GLY A 642 -23.68 34.10 -19.92
N PRO A 643 -23.69 33.57 -21.16
CA PRO A 643 -23.29 34.33 -22.34
C PRO A 643 -24.15 35.60 -22.43
N ALA A 644 -23.51 36.73 -22.75
CA ALA A 644 -24.18 38.03 -22.91
C ALA A 644 -25.10 38.06 -24.14
#